data_AF-A0A355B862-F1
#
_entry.id   AF-A0A355B862-F1
#
_cell.length_a   1.000
_cell.length_b   1.000
_cell.length_c   1.000
_cell.angle_alpha   90.00
_cell.angle_beta   90.00
_cell.angle_gamma   90.00
#
_symmetry.space_group_name_H-M   'P 1'
#
loop_
_entity.id
_entity.type
_entity.pdbx_description
1 polymer ?
#
loop_
_entity_poly.entity_id
_entity_poly.type
_entity_poly.pdbx_seq_one_letter_code
_entity_poly.pdbx_strand_id
1 'polypeptide(L)'
;GSLTPTSLSPWGKTPASQSLIYAFDTNEANRTAQDTGLNGLTDAEEASQYPSFAGNPDPAADNYQFYLNATGGIIDRYKNYNGTQGNSPVNVSDTNRGSTTFPDVEDINRDNTMNTINAYYKFEVNLQPNQQVGSNYVVDVREVSGIPFPNGVSGKSRWIQYKIPIQELAIPDNAVGSISDLLSVRFMRMYLTGFNDDITLRFGTLDLVRGEWRRLVNTLDNGISDPTPLINSDDNTGFDVVSVNIQENGNRSPIRYVAPPGVEREQLYNNNAIINQNEQSLSLRVYDPISGSTSGGLQPGDSRAVFKSVNVDMRQFKKMRMFLHAEALPGETSPDALQDDQMVAFIRIGNDFTQNFYQIEMPLKVSAQNASSPQDVWLADNEINVPLSLLTRLKVLALSNDPSLPTPDANGIRFMEEEALASSNNKLTIGIKGNPNFGLVRTLMMGVKNKNGTRPIRGEVWFNELRMSEMDNKGGYAAVANLDTNMADFATLSATGRLSTIGFGSLEQGPNERSREDLKQYDIVTNLNLGMLFPKKWGINLPLNYAVGEEKIAPKYDPFNQDIELKQLLDVTRSAAVRENIEKRAISYTKRQSINFIGVKKDRGSSQKQHIYDIENFTFSHSYNEMQHRDYEIETLEDMQARSSVDYAYTFKPATVEPFKKIKFLSKGEYFKLLKDLNFNFLPTSISFSSNILRQYNKQKLRQVEVEGIGLDPLYRRNYFFDYNYGFNYKLTNSLSLVYNANSNNIVQNYLNKNNIPIDTFTIWDDYWNPGKANQHNQQLVVN
;
A
#
# COMPACT_ATOMS: atom_id res chain seq x y z
N GLY A 1 38.51 25.58 29.95
CA GLY A 1 39.47 25.89 31.02
C GLY A 1 39.53 27.39 31.27
N SER A 2 39.15 27.81 32.49
CA SER A 2 39.43 29.03 33.28
C SER A 2 39.58 30.44 32.65
N LEU A 3 39.79 30.61 31.35
CA LEU A 3 40.00 31.91 30.69
C LEU A 3 38.87 32.26 29.70
N THR A 4 37.84 31.42 29.59
CA THR A 4 36.70 31.68 28.72
C THR A 4 35.86 32.83 29.31
N PRO A 5 35.56 33.90 28.55
CA PRO A 5 34.69 34.95 29.03
C PRO A 5 33.31 34.38 29.39
N THR A 6 32.78 34.76 30.54
CA THR A 6 31.44 34.39 31.02
C THR A 6 30.53 35.60 31.07
N SER A 7 29.24 35.40 30.83
CA SER A 7 28.19 36.38 31.07
C SER A 7 27.50 36.06 32.41
N LEU A 8 27.15 37.10 33.16
CA LEU A 8 26.40 36.95 34.40
C LEU A 8 24.90 37.05 34.11
N SER A 9 24.13 36.11 34.64
CA SER A 9 22.68 36.06 34.60
C SER A 9 22.11 35.98 36.02
N PRO A 10 20.80 36.17 36.22
CA PRO A 10 20.17 35.95 37.53
C PRO A 10 20.39 34.53 38.10
N TRP A 11 20.63 33.54 37.23
CA TRP A 11 20.83 32.14 37.58
C TRP A 11 22.29 31.74 37.79
N GLY A 12 23.26 32.61 37.47
CA GLY A 12 24.68 32.32 37.62
C GLY A 12 25.51 32.73 36.40
N LYS A 13 26.61 32.02 36.14
CA LYS A 13 27.58 32.31 35.07
C LYS A 13 27.37 31.42 33.86
N THR A 14 27.06 32.02 32.72
CA THR A 14 26.97 31.30 31.44
C THR A 14 28.20 31.57 30.57
N PRO A 15 28.79 30.56 29.90
CA PRO A 15 29.89 30.80 28.97
C PRO A 15 29.44 31.71 27.81
N ALA A 16 30.21 32.77 27.51
CA ALA A 16 29.90 33.70 26.42
C ALA A 16 30.30 33.17 25.03
N SER A 17 30.81 31.94 24.94
CA SER A 17 31.26 31.29 23.71
C SER A 17 30.29 30.20 23.28
N GLN A 18 30.05 30.08 21.97
CA GLN A 18 29.25 28.98 21.43
C GLN A 18 29.94 27.64 21.66
N SER A 19 29.18 26.64 22.15
CA SER A 19 29.67 25.28 22.34
C SER A 19 29.98 24.61 20.99
N LEU A 20 31.17 24.03 20.88
CA LEU A 20 31.54 23.20 19.71
C LEU A 20 31.13 21.74 19.89
N ILE A 21 31.40 21.18 21.08
CA ILE A 21 31.10 19.80 21.46
C ILE A 21 30.75 19.80 22.96
N TYR A 22 29.79 18.97 23.36
CA TYR A 22 29.46 18.72 24.76
C TYR A 22 30.40 17.66 25.36
N ALA A 23 31.62 18.09 25.70
CA ALA A 23 32.61 17.23 26.35
C ALA A 23 33.50 18.05 27.28
N PHE A 24 33.84 17.45 28.41
CA PHE A 24 34.84 17.98 29.32
C PHE A 24 36.26 17.63 28.87
N ASP A 25 37.25 18.33 29.43
CA ASP A 25 38.65 17.88 29.33
C ASP A 25 38.97 16.78 30.37
N THR A 26 40.12 16.12 30.22
CA THR A 26 40.55 15.04 31.12
C THR A 26 41.40 15.54 32.31
N ASN A 27 41.54 16.86 32.47
CA ASN A 27 42.34 17.43 33.54
C ASN A 27 41.45 17.63 34.78
N GLU A 28 41.84 17.04 35.91
CA GLU A 28 41.06 17.08 37.15
C GLU A 28 40.85 18.51 37.67
N ALA A 29 41.89 19.34 37.67
CA ALA A 29 41.78 20.73 38.13
C ALA A 29 40.84 21.56 37.25
N ASN A 30 40.83 21.30 35.94
CA ASN A 30 39.87 21.95 35.05
C ASN A 30 38.45 21.38 35.23
N ARG A 31 38.31 20.07 35.46
CA ARG A 31 36.99 19.44 35.66
C ARG A 31 36.28 20.05 36.86
N THR A 32 36.96 20.21 37.99
CA THR A 32 36.38 20.85 39.19
C THR A 32 35.89 22.27 38.93
N ALA A 33 36.50 22.99 37.98
CA ALA A 33 36.07 24.33 37.58
C ALA A 33 35.04 24.35 36.42
N GLN A 34 34.75 23.20 35.81
CA GLN A 34 33.79 23.05 34.69
C GLN A 34 32.49 22.37 35.14
N ASP A 35 32.59 21.41 36.08
CA ASP A 35 31.48 20.61 36.62
C ASP A 35 30.90 21.27 37.88
N THR A 36 30.35 22.47 37.68
CA THR A 36 29.80 23.35 38.75
C THR A 36 28.30 23.55 38.54
N GLY A 37 27.59 22.50 38.13
CA GLY A 37 26.15 22.52 37.87
C GLY A 37 25.70 23.40 36.69
N LEU A 38 24.38 23.54 36.55
CA LEU A 38 23.75 24.36 35.49
C LEU A 38 23.95 25.87 35.73
N ASN A 39 24.27 26.27 36.95
CA ASN A 39 24.46 27.67 37.34
C ASN A 39 25.88 28.19 37.05
N GLY A 40 26.88 27.31 36.86
CA GLY A 40 28.26 27.70 36.59
C GLY A 40 28.98 28.36 37.79
N LEU A 41 28.48 28.15 39.01
CA LEU A 41 28.97 28.72 40.27
C LEU A 41 29.46 27.59 41.18
N THR A 42 30.51 27.86 41.96
CA THR A 42 30.87 26.97 43.09
C THR A 42 30.04 27.30 44.32
N ASP A 43 29.90 26.39 45.29
CA ASP A 43 29.15 26.62 46.55
C ASP A 43 29.47 27.97 47.24
N ALA A 44 30.74 28.40 47.21
CA ALA A 44 31.17 29.68 47.79
C ALA A 44 30.65 30.90 47.01
N GLU A 45 30.57 30.77 45.69
CA GLU A 45 30.02 31.79 44.80
C GLU A 45 28.49 31.80 44.87
N GLU A 46 27.86 30.65 45.01
CA GLU A 46 26.42 30.51 45.25
C GLU A 46 26.00 31.15 46.56
N ALA A 47 26.75 30.96 47.65
CA ALA A 47 26.50 31.63 48.93
C ALA A 47 26.53 33.16 48.79
N SER A 48 27.32 33.68 47.84
CA SER A 48 27.39 35.12 47.55
C SER A 48 26.23 35.58 46.65
N GLN A 49 25.80 34.76 45.71
CA GLN A 49 24.68 35.03 44.78
C GLN A 49 23.31 34.85 45.45
N TYR A 50 23.20 33.93 46.40
CA TYR A 50 21.99 33.54 47.12
C TYR A 50 22.17 33.74 48.65
N PRO A 51 22.28 34.98 49.16
CA PRO A 51 22.57 35.24 50.57
C PRO A 51 21.58 34.61 51.56
N SER A 52 20.31 34.46 51.15
CA SER A 52 19.26 33.81 51.96
C SER A 52 19.53 32.34 52.27
N PHE A 53 20.33 31.67 51.43
CA PHE A 53 20.68 30.25 51.55
C PHE A 53 22.15 30.01 51.90
N ALA A 54 22.93 31.08 52.11
CA ALA A 54 24.36 31.00 52.44
C ALA A 54 24.69 30.23 53.74
N GLY A 55 23.68 29.99 54.60
CA GLY A 55 23.81 29.14 55.79
C GLY A 55 23.74 27.63 55.50
N ASN A 56 23.35 27.23 54.28
CA ASN A 56 23.34 25.83 53.85
C ASN A 56 24.71 25.46 53.26
N PRO A 57 25.21 24.23 53.51
CA PRO A 57 26.43 23.73 52.87
C PRO A 57 26.34 23.62 51.34
N ASP A 58 25.12 23.58 50.81
CA ASP A 58 24.78 23.50 49.38
C ASP A 58 23.72 24.57 49.10
N PRO A 59 24.12 25.83 48.81
CA PRO A 59 23.18 26.93 48.67
C PRO A 59 22.24 26.80 47.46
N ALA A 60 22.67 26.20 46.34
CA ALA A 60 21.83 25.96 45.17
C ALA A 60 21.11 24.59 45.15
N ALA A 61 21.42 23.69 46.09
CA ALA A 61 20.85 22.35 46.19
C ALA A 61 21.16 21.47 44.96
N ASP A 62 22.32 21.65 44.34
CA ASP A 62 22.71 20.96 43.12
C ASP A 62 23.94 20.03 43.29
N ASN A 63 24.46 19.90 44.51
CA ASN A 63 25.61 19.03 44.79
C ASN A 63 25.29 17.54 44.57
N TYR A 64 26.15 16.87 43.82
CA TYR A 64 26.08 15.44 43.56
C TYR A 64 26.66 14.61 44.71
N GLN A 65 25.98 13.51 45.05
CA GLN A 65 26.54 12.48 45.93
C GLN A 65 26.32 11.07 45.37
N PHE A 66 27.41 10.32 45.21
CA PHE A 66 27.33 8.91 44.81
C PHE A 66 26.61 8.08 45.88
N TYR A 67 25.63 7.26 45.48
CA TYR A 67 24.72 6.56 46.39
C TYR A 67 25.40 5.59 47.38
N LEU A 68 26.59 5.05 47.06
CA LEU A 68 27.36 4.24 48.01
C LEU A 68 28.10 5.06 49.06
N ASN A 69 28.41 6.32 48.76
CA ASN A 69 29.05 7.27 49.68
C ASN A 69 28.02 7.91 50.65
N ALA A 70 26.75 7.94 50.25
CA ALA A 70 25.67 8.38 51.12
C ALA A 70 25.36 7.36 52.23
N THR A 71 24.91 7.85 53.38
CA THR A 71 24.49 7.02 54.53
C THR A 71 22.96 6.92 54.59
N GLY A 72 22.43 5.83 55.15
CA GLY A 72 20.98 5.63 55.31
C GLY A 72 20.43 4.47 54.47
N GLY A 73 19.10 4.44 54.34
CA GLY A 73 18.38 3.47 53.54
C GLY A 73 18.59 3.69 52.03
N ILE A 74 17.98 2.84 51.21
CA ILE A 74 18.13 2.95 49.74
C ILE A 74 17.61 4.30 49.24
N ILE A 75 16.43 4.75 49.70
CA ILE A 75 15.84 6.01 49.23
C ILE A 75 16.73 7.21 49.65
N ASP A 76 17.21 7.22 50.90
CA ASP A 76 18.08 8.28 51.41
C ASP A 76 19.38 8.40 50.59
N ARG A 77 19.94 7.26 50.18
CA ARG A 77 21.17 7.20 49.40
C ARG A 77 21.07 7.83 48.02
N TYR A 78 19.89 7.81 47.40
CA TYR A 78 19.66 8.41 46.09
C TYR A 78 19.21 9.87 46.14
N LYS A 79 19.04 10.46 47.33
CA LYS A 79 18.49 11.81 47.51
C LYS A 79 19.24 12.88 46.71
N ASN A 80 20.57 12.84 46.71
CA ASN A 80 21.44 13.81 46.02
C ASN A 80 22.12 13.20 44.77
N TYR A 81 21.68 12.03 44.31
CA TYR A 81 22.33 11.34 43.18
C TYR A 81 22.07 12.04 41.83
N ASN A 82 21.00 12.83 41.73
CA ASN A 82 20.66 13.58 40.52
C ASN A 82 21.22 15.02 40.52
N GLY A 83 22.06 15.37 41.49
CA GLY A 83 22.75 16.66 41.51
C GLY A 83 23.65 16.84 40.27
N THR A 84 23.83 18.09 39.85
CA THR A 84 24.61 18.47 38.66
C THR A 84 26.03 18.92 38.98
N GLN A 85 26.29 19.43 40.18
CA GLN A 85 27.64 19.84 40.56
C GLN A 85 28.47 18.62 41.01
N GLY A 86 29.56 18.34 40.31
CA GLY A 86 30.50 17.27 40.65
C GLY A 86 30.01 15.87 40.27
N ASN A 87 29.05 15.77 39.35
CA ASN A 87 28.47 14.50 38.92
C ASN A 87 29.31 13.75 37.87
N SER A 88 30.43 14.33 37.46
CA SER A 88 31.33 13.81 36.42
C SER A 88 32.83 13.85 36.81
N PRO A 89 33.23 13.29 37.97
CA PRO A 89 34.61 13.27 38.43
C PRO A 89 35.55 12.52 37.46
N VAL A 90 36.81 12.95 37.39
CA VAL A 90 37.86 12.30 36.58
C VAL A 90 38.34 11.00 37.23
N ASN A 91 38.52 11.01 38.56
CA ASN A 91 38.97 9.85 39.32
C ASN A 91 37.77 9.06 39.86
N VAL A 92 37.67 7.79 39.48
CA VAL A 92 36.57 6.89 39.90
C VAL A 92 37.09 5.75 40.76
N SER A 93 36.32 5.38 41.79
CA SER A 93 36.58 4.25 42.70
C SER A 93 35.30 3.44 42.89
N ASP A 94 35.35 2.32 43.61
CA ASP A 94 34.14 1.52 43.87
C ASP A 94 33.09 2.25 44.71
N THR A 95 33.51 3.20 45.55
CA THR A 95 32.64 3.95 46.46
C THR A 95 32.46 5.42 46.08
N ASN A 96 33.03 5.86 44.96
CA ASN A 96 32.86 7.23 44.46
C ASN A 96 33.01 7.26 42.94
N ARG A 97 31.91 7.54 42.23
CA ARG A 97 31.84 7.60 40.76
C ARG A 97 30.88 8.70 40.35
N GLY A 98 31.03 9.21 39.13
CA GLY A 98 30.03 10.08 38.51
C GLY A 98 28.78 9.34 38.04
N SER A 99 27.69 10.06 37.88
CA SER A 99 26.50 9.60 37.15
C SER A 99 26.66 9.75 35.63
N THR A 100 27.54 10.65 35.18
CA THR A 100 27.80 10.96 33.76
C THR A 100 29.26 11.33 33.50
N THR A 101 29.67 11.33 32.24
CA THR A 101 30.95 11.90 31.78
C THR A 101 30.76 13.12 30.86
N PHE A 102 29.51 13.46 30.57
CA PHE A 102 29.11 14.60 29.75
C PHE A 102 28.83 15.81 30.63
N PRO A 103 29.07 17.04 30.14
CA PRO A 103 28.60 18.23 30.83
C PRO A 103 27.08 18.27 30.88
N ASP A 104 26.55 18.78 31.98
CA ASP A 104 25.14 19.12 32.09
C ASP A 104 24.87 20.37 31.23
N VAL A 105 23.90 20.25 30.32
CA VAL A 105 23.59 21.29 29.32
C VAL A 105 22.08 21.53 29.27
N GLU A 106 21.69 22.74 28.89
CA GLU A 106 20.27 23.13 28.69
C GLU A 106 19.69 22.64 27.33
N ASP A 107 20.43 21.78 26.61
CA ASP A 107 20.02 21.15 25.36
C ASP A 107 19.81 19.63 25.56
N ILE A 108 18.55 19.24 25.76
CA ILE A 108 18.17 17.85 26.08
C ILE A 108 18.24 16.93 24.85
N ASN A 109 17.87 17.41 23.65
CA ASN A 109 17.86 16.60 22.42
C ASN A 109 19.16 16.71 21.61
N ARG A 110 20.12 17.52 22.05
CA ARG A 110 21.45 17.70 21.44
C ARG A 110 21.38 18.23 20.01
N ASP A 111 20.46 19.15 19.73
CA ASP A 111 20.38 19.83 18.42
C ASP A 111 21.25 21.09 18.32
N ASN A 112 22.05 21.34 19.35
CA ASN A 112 22.94 22.51 19.55
C ASN A 112 22.19 23.83 19.69
N THR A 113 20.89 23.79 19.94
CA THR A 113 20.05 24.96 20.18
C THR A 113 19.23 24.78 21.44
N MET A 114 18.87 25.88 22.09
CA MET A 114 17.91 25.85 23.19
C MET A 114 16.51 26.10 22.64
N ASN A 115 15.60 25.14 22.83
CA ASN A 115 14.20 25.33 22.46
C ASN A 115 13.43 25.98 23.61
N THR A 116 13.08 27.25 23.45
CA THR A 116 12.36 28.05 24.45
C THR A 116 10.85 28.12 24.22
N ILE A 117 10.33 27.40 23.22
CA ILE A 117 8.92 27.41 22.88
C ILE A 117 8.14 26.51 23.85
N ASN A 118 7.18 27.09 24.55
CA ASN A 118 6.23 26.36 25.39
C ASN A 118 4.93 26.09 24.63
N ALA A 119 4.93 25.00 23.85
CA ALA A 119 3.75 24.50 23.16
C ALA A 119 3.65 22.98 23.42
N TYR A 120 2.67 22.55 24.23
CA TYR A 120 2.59 21.17 24.69
C TYR A 120 1.17 20.76 25.05
N TYR A 121 0.97 19.46 25.18
CA TYR A 121 -0.25 18.88 25.74
C TYR A 121 -0.02 18.45 27.19
N LYS A 122 -0.99 18.75 28.05
CA LYS A 122 -0.96 18.45 29.48
C LYS A 122 -1.92 17.31 29.78
N PHE A 123 -1.45 16.36 30.59
CA PHE A 123 -2.25 15.27 31.13
C PHE A 123 -2.10 15.23 32.65
N GLU A 124 -3.22 15.24 33.36
CA GLU A 124 -3.24 15.26 34.82
C GLU A 124 -3.59 13.87 35.39
N VAL A 125 -2.56 13.16 35.86
CA VAL A 125 -2.73 11.87 36.52
C VAL A 125 -2.94 12.10 38.01
N ASN A 126 -4.15 11.83 38.50
CA ASN A 126 -4.46 12.01 39.90
C ASN A 126 -4.04 10.77 40.71
N LEU A 127 -3.14 10.97 41.68
CA LEU A 127 -2.64 9.89 42.53
C LEU A 127 -3.27 9.99 43.92
N GLN A 128 -4.22 9.11 44.20
CA GLN A 128 -4.93 9.04 45.49
C GLN A 128 -4.91 7.63 46.07
N PRO A 129 -5.03 7.45 47.40
CA PRO A 129 -5.23 6.13 47.99
C PRO A 129 -6.45 5.40 47.38
N ASN A 130 -6.39 4.07 47.31
CA ASN A 130 -7.52 3.22 46.89
C ASN A 130 -8.10 3.49 45.49
N GLN A 131 -7.28 3.94 44.52
CA GLN A 131 -7.65 4.04 43.09
C GLN A 131 -8.48 2.86 42.59
N GLN A 132 -9.55 3.10 41.84
CA GLN A 132 -10.36 2.03 41.24
C GLN A 132 -10.25 2.07 39.72
N VAL A 133 -10.47 0.92 39.08
CA VAL A 133 -10.54 0.84 37.61
C VAL A 133 -11.67 1.74 37.11
N GLY A 134 -11.40 2.52 36.05
CA GLY A 134 -12.33 3.51 35.50
C GLY A 134 -12.27 4.90 36.17
N SER A 135 -11.41 5.10 37.16
CA SER A 135 -11.12 6.42 37.72
C SER A 135 -9.88 7.04 37.06
N ASN A 136 -9.99 8.27 36.55
CA ASN A 136 -8.90 8.96 35.83
C ASN A 136 -8.38 8.04 34.70
N TYR A 137 -7.08 7.79 34.58
CA TYR A 137 -6.46 6.94 33.56
C TYR A 137 -6.25 5.49 34.03
N VAL A 138 -6.88 5.03 35.11
CA VAL A 138 -6.65 3.68 35.68
C VAL A 138 -7.42 2.63 34.89
N VAL A 139 -6.69 1.76 34.20
CA VAL A 139 -7.27 0.69 33.35
C VAL A 139 -7.29 -0.67 34.02
N ASP A 140 -6.34 -0.94 34.93
CA ASP A 140 -6.24 -2.19 35.67
C ASP A 140 -5.60 -1.97 37.06
N VAL A 141 -5.96 -2.82 38.01
CA VAL A 141 -5.42 -2.86 39.37
C VAL A 141 -5.17 -4.31 39.75
N ARG A 142 -3.91 -4.63 40.04
CA ARG A 142 -3.50 -5.95 40.52
C ARG A 142 -2.98 -5.88 41.95
N GLU A 143 -3.65 -6.59 42.84
CA GLU A 143 -3.21 -6.76 44.22
C GLU A 143 -2.49 -8.09 44.38
N VAL A 144 -1.29 -8.04 44.95
CA VAL A 144 -0.47 -9.23 45.23
C VAL A 144 -0.21 -9.27 46.72
N SER A 145 -0.55 -10.40 47.35
CA SER A 145 -0.31 -10.64 48.77
C SER A 145 0.68 -11.79 48.95
N GLY A 146 1.34 -11.83 50.11
CA GLY A 146 2.28 -12.91 50.44
C GLY A 146 3.68 -12.74 49.83
N ILE A 147 4.04 -11.53 49.39
CA ILE A 147 5.33 -11.30 48.70
C ILE A 147 6.47 -11.47 49.70
N PRO A 148 7.38 -12.43 49.53
CA PRO A 148 8.48 -12.65 50.46
C PRO A 148 9.49 -11.52 50.34
N PHE A 149 9.67 -10.74 51.40
CA PHE A 149 10.73 -9.75 51.48
C PHE A 149 12.03 -10.39 51.98
N PRO A 150 13.21 -9.82 51.63
CA PRO A 150 14.51 -10.35 52.07
C PRO A 150 14.70 -10.46 53.58
N ASN A 151 13.91 -9.71 54.36
CA ASN A 151 13.91 -9.77 55.82
C ASN A 151 13.07 -10.93 56.39
N GLY A 152 12.52 -11.81 55.54
CA GLY A 152 11.71 -12.96 55.93
C GLY A 152 10.23 -12.65 56.22
N VAL A 153 9.80 -11.40 56.10
CA VAL A 153 8.40 -10.99 56.27
C VAL A 153 7.69 -11.00 54.92
N SER A 154 6.43 -11.45 54.89
CA SER A 154 5.60 -11.34 53.70
C SER A 154 4.80 -10.03 53.68
N GLY A 155 4.82 -9.32 52.55
CA GLY A 155 4.08 -8.07 52.35
C GLY A 155 2.93 -8.16 51.37
N LYS A 156 2.27 -7.02 51.16
CA LYS A 156 1.29 -6.78 50.09
C LYS A 156 1.83 -5.69 49.16
N SER A 157 1.58 -5.81 47.87
CA SER A 157 1.83 -4.74 46.89
C SER A 157 0.63 -4.57 45.98
N ARG A 158 0.45 -3.36 45.48
CA ARG A 158 -0.59 -3.02 44.51
C ARG A 158 0.08 -2.45 43.26
N TRP A 159 -0.21 -3.06 42.11
CA TRP A 159 0.23 -2.59 40.80
C TRP A 159 -0.96 -1.92 40.11
N ILE A 160 -0.83 -0.64 39.84
CA ILE A 160 -1.89 0.17 39.22
C ILE A 160 -1.41 0.53 37.82
N GLN A 161 -2.17 0.13 36.81
CA GLN A 161 -1.87 0.43 35.42
C GLN A 161 -2.61 1.70 35.01
N TYR A 162 -1.84 2.74 34.71
CA TYR A 162 -2.35 3.97 34.12
C TYR A 162 -2.14 3.93 32.60
N LYS A 163 -3.18 4.25 31.83
CA LYS A 163 -3.10 4.36 30.37
C LYS A 163 -3.71 5.69 29.93
N ILE A 164 -2.84 6.60 29.50
CA ILE A 164 -3.23 7.94 29.07
C ILE A 164 -3.46 7.92 27.55
N PRO A 165 -4.68 8.15 27.05
CA PRO A 165 -4.95 8.17 25.62
C PRO A 165 -4.45 9.48 25.01
N ILE A 166 -3.37 9.41 24.23
CA ILE A 166 -2.77 10.55 23.53
C ILE A 166 -3.67 11.08 22.38
N GLN A 167 -4.94 10.66 22.28
CA GLN A 167 -5.91 11.21 21.32
C GLN A 167 -6.85 12.24 21.96
N GLU A 168 -6.86 12.36 23.30
CA GLU A 168 -7.56 13.42 24.05
C GLU A 168 -6.96 14.82 23.86
N LEU A 169 -5.97 14.96 23.00
CA LEU A 169 -5.35 16.21 22.57
C LEU A 169 -6.30 17.13 21.79
N ALA A 170 -7.37 16.55 21.24
CA ALA A 170 -8.42 17.32 20.58
C ALA A 170 -9.20 18.18 21.57
N ILE A 171 -9.12 17.90 22.88
CA ILE A 171 -9.72 18.70 23.94
C ILE A 171 -8.90 19.99 24.09
N PRO A 172 -9.46 21.17 23.77
CA PRO A 172 -8.72 22.44 23.80
C PRO A 172 -8.09 22.74 25.16
N ASP A 173 -8.71 22.30 26.25
CA ASP A 173 -8.24 22.54 27.63
C ASP A 173 -6.91 21.83 27.96
N ASN A 174 -6.56 20.78 27.21
CA ASN A 174 -5.29 20.07 27.40
C ASN A 174 -4.13 20.72 26.62
N ALA A 175 -4.41 21.62 25.68
CA ALA A 175 -3.39 22.28 24.86
C ALA A 175 -2.91 23.58 25.52
N VAL A 176 -1.59 23.74 25.63
CA VAL A 176 -0.94 24.97 26.08
C VAL A 176 -0.10 25.52 24.94
N GLY A 177 -0.29 26.80 24.59
CA GLY A 177 0.39 27.45 23.47
C GLY A 177 -0.21 27.08 22.11
N SER A 178 0.53 27.37 21.03
CA SER A 178 0.06 27.19 19.64
C SER A 178 0.38 25.80 19.07
N ILE A 179 0.00 24.72 19.77
CA ILE A 179 0.17 23.34 19.30
C ILE A 179 -1.10 22.85 18.60
N SER A 180 -0.93 22.21 17.43
CA SER A 180 -2.04 21.71 16.61
C SER A 180 -2.09 20.18 16.47
N ASP A 181 -0.94 19.51 16.56
CA ASP A 181 -0.82 18.06 16.37
C ASP A 181 0.42 17.47 17.07
N LEU A 182 0.58 16.15 16.97
CA LEU A 182 1.71 15.39 17.52
C LEU A 182 2.89 15.20 16.56
N LEU A 183 2.83 15.71 15.32
CA LEU A 183 3.84 15.42 14.30
C LEU A 183 5.22 15.94 14.67
N SER A 184 5.28 16.93 15.57
CA SER A 184 6.51 17.63 15.96
C SER A 184 6.84 17.55 17.46
N VAL A 185 6.24 16.62 18.21
CA VAL A 185 6.54 16.47 19.66
C VAL A 185 7.93 15.86 19.86
N ARG A 186 8.78 16.59 20.59
CA ARG A 186 10.20 16.22 20.84
C ARG A 186 10.51 15.86 22.29
N PHE A 187 9.74 16.39 23.24
CA PHE A 187 10.03 16.29 24.67
C PHE A 187 8.81 15.78 25.42
N MET A 188 9.05 14.94 26.42
CA MET A 188 8.07 14.56 27.45
C MET A 188 8.59 15.07 28.79
N ARG A 189 7.74 15.80 29.53
CA ARG A 189 8.05 16.29 30.87
C ARG A 189 7.00 15.81 31.85
N MET A 190 7.45 15.17 32.91
CA MET A 190 6.62 14.76 34.05
C MET A 190 7.05 15.57 35.27
N TYR A 191 6.09 16.02 36.06
CA TYR A 191 6.35 16.67 37.34
C TYR A 191 5.26 16.29 38.34
N LEU A 192 5.61 16.34 39.62
CA LEU A 192 4.73 15.97 40.72
C LEU A 192 4.38 17.23 41.51
N THR A 193 3.11 17.37 41.90
CA THR A 193 2.62 18.50 42.70
C THR A 193 1.41 18.06 43.54
N GLY A 194 1.09 18.80 44.60
CA GLY A 194 -0.09 18.57 45.43
C GLY A 194 0.05 17.49 46.51
N PHE A 195 1.26 17.01 46.80
CA PHE A 195 1.52 16.08 47.90
C PHE A 195 1.85 16.84 49.19
N ASN A 196 1.26 16.39 50.31
CA ASN A 196 1.54 16.94 51.64
C ASN A 196 2.70 16.23 52.37
N ASP A 197 3.01 15.01 51.94
CA ASP A 197 4.05 14.14 52.50
C ASP A 197 5.02 13.70 51.41
N ASP A 198 6.20 13.25 51.81
CA ASP A 198 7.20 12.67 50.91
C ASP A 198 6.61 11.45 50.17
N ILE A 199 6.70 11.46 48.84
CA ILE A 199 6.19 10.38 47.99
C ILE A 199 7.30 9.75 47.15
N THR A 200 7.28 8.41 47.04
CA THR A 200 8.13 7.66 46.12
C THR A 200 7.26 6.89 45.14
N LEU A 201 7.36 7.23 43.85
CA LEU A 201 6.70 6.50 42.77
C LEU A 201 7.66 5.50 42.14
N ARG A 202 7.18 4.27 41.95
CA ARG A 202 7.93 3.20 41.27
C ARG A 202 7.15 2.76 40.04
N PHE A 203 7.70 3.04 38.87
CA PHE A 203 7.14 2.59 37.60
C PHE A 203 7.70 1.21 37.28
N GLY A 204 6.82 0.20 37.16
CA GLY A 204 7.23 -1.13 36.70
C GLY A 204 7.71 -1.07 35.25
N THR A 205 6.90 -0.40 34.43
CA THR A 205 7.29 0.09 33.11
C THR A 205 6.67 1.47 32.91
N LEU A 206 7.26 2.26 32.01
CA LEU A 206 6.73 3.55 31.55
C LEU A 206 6.94 3.60 30.05
N ASP A 207 5.86 3.41 29.31
CA ASP A 207 5.93 3.12 27.88
C ASP A 207 5.03 4.04 27.05
N LEU A 208 5.53 4.41 25.87
CA LEU A 208 4.70 4.98 24.81
C LEU A 208 4.21 3.85 23.90
N VAL A 209 2.98 3.40 24.14
CA VAL A 209 2.40 2.27 23.41
C VAL A 209 1.62 2.76 22.20
N ARG A 210 1.97 2.25 21.02
CA ARG A 210 1.19 2.44 19.80
C ARG A 210 0.11 1.38 19.69
N GLY A 211 -1.16 1.80 19.71
CA GLY A 211 -2.29 0.94 19.37
C GLY A 211 -2.36 0.67 17.86
N GLU A 212 -2.60 -0.58 17.48
CA GLU A 212 -2.91 -0.98 16.09
C GLU A 212 -4.33 -0.55 15.67
N TRP A 213 -5.24 -0.52 16.64
CA TRP A 213 -6.61 -0.06 16.49
C TRP A 213 -6.70 1.42 16.86
N ARG A 214 -7.38 2.21 16.02
CA ARG A 214 -7.59 3.64 16.24
C ARG A 214 -9.03 3.89 16.64
N ARG A 215 -9.26 4.68 17.68
CA ARG A 215 -10.61 5.14 18.03
C ARG A 215 -11.17 6.00 16.91
N LEU A 216 -12.42 5.76 16.54
CA LEU A 216 -13.18 6.68 15.71
C LEU A 216 -13.70 7.81 16.61
N VAL A 217 -13.29 9.04 16.33
CA VAL A 217 -13.70 10.24 17.08
C VAL A 217 -14.99 10.86 16.54
N ASN A 218 -15.25 10.69 15.24
CA ASN A 218 -16.45 11.20 14.59
C ASN A 218 -17.68 10.40 15.00
N THR A 219 -18.83 11.07 15.09
CA THR A 219 -20.12 10.41 15.28
C THR A 219 -20.42 9.41 14.16
N LEU A 220 -21.00 8.28 14.56
CA LEU A 220 -21.57 7.28 13.66
C LEU A 220 -23.08 7.45 13.46
N ASP A 221 -23.69 8.40 14.18
CA ASP A 221 -25.08 8.78 14.09
C ASP A 221 -25.23 10.04 13.22
N ASN A 222 -25.82 9.88 12.03
CA ASN A 222 -26.08 10.99 11.11
C ASN A 222 -27.31 11.83 11.52
N GLY A 223 -28.07 11.45 12.56
CA GLY A 223 -29.21 12.20 13.07
C GLY A 223 -28.82 13.45 13.87
N ILE A 224 -27.55 13.60 14.24
CA ILE A 224 -27.03 14.70 15.03
C ILE A 224 -26.11 15.55 14.14
N SER A 225 -26.62 16.71 13.71
CA SER A 225 -25.79 17.75 13.09
C SER A 225 -25.01 18.48 14.18
N ASP A 226 -23.95 17.86 14.71
CA ASP A 226 -23.05 18.54 15.63
C ASP A 226 -22.10 19.46 14.81
N PRO A 227 -22.14 20.79 15.00
CA PRO A 227 -21.25 21.72 14.32
C PRO A 227 -19.77 21.61 14.75
N THR A 228 -19.44 20.77 15.74
CA THR A 228 -18.08 20.50 16.20
C THR A 228 -17.66 19.04 15.98
N PRO A 229 -17.26 18.65 14.76
CA PRO A 229 -16.99 17.25 14.39
C PRO A 229 -15.79 16.59 15.08
N LEU A 230 -15.13 17.25 16.04
CA LEU A 230 -13.90 16.75 16.65
C LEU A 230 -14.12 16.02 17.98
N ILE A 231 -15.25 16.21 18.66
CA ILE A 231 -15.55 15.57 19.94
C ILE A 231 -17.07 15.47 20.06
N ASN A 232 -17.63 14.27 20.25
CA ASN A 232 -18.96 14.13 20.86
C ASN A 232 -18.85 14.58 22.34
N SER A 233 -18.59 15.87 22.58
CA SER A 233 -18.38 16.43 23.92
C SER A 233 -19.68 16.55 24.71
N ASP A 234 -20.81 16.46 24.02
CA ASP A 234 -22.13 16.63 24.59
C ASP A 234 -22.68 15.33 25.19
N ASP A 235 -22.08 14.18 24.84
CA ASP A 235 -22.46 12.87 25.38
C ASP A 235 -21.57 12.45 26.54
N ASN A 236 -22.17 12.20 27.71
CA ASN A 236 -21.49 11.69 28.91
C ASN A 236 -21.08 10.20 28.74
N THR A 237 -20.24 9.88 27.75
CA THR A 237 -19.81 8.52 27.37
C THR A 237 -18.29 8.37 27.41
N GLY A 238 -17.77 7.66 28.41
CA GLY A 238 -16.38 7.20 28.46
C GLY A 238 -16.18 6.02 27.53
N PHE A 239 -15.08 6.01 26.78
CA PHE A 239 -14.77 4.92 25.85
C PHE A 239 -13.27 4.62 25.81
N ASP A 240 -12.89 3.51 26.44
CA ASP A 240 -11.52 3.02 26.49
C ASP A 240 -11.27 1.92 25.47
N VAL A 241 -10.08 1.98 24.88
CA VAL A 241 -9.56 0.98 23.94
C VAL A 241 -8.31 0.36 24.55
N VAL A 242 -8.46 -0.85 25.06
CA VAL A 242 -7.37 -1.59 25.73
C VAL A 242 -7.17 -2.95 25.09
N SER A 243 -6.03 -3.57 25.41
CA SER A 243 -5.74 -4.95 25.06
C SER A 243 -5.78 -5.75 26.35
N VAL A 244 -6.61 -6.79 26.40
CA VAL A 244 -6.58 -7.77 27.48
C VAL A 244 -5.79 -8.97 27.01
N ASN A 245 -4.90 -9.49 27.85
CA ASN A 245 -4.02 -10.59 27.47
C ASN A 245 -3.79 -11.59 28.58
N ILE A 246 -3.33 -12.79 28.21
CA ILE A 246 -3.20 -13.91 29.14
C ILE A 246 -2.08 -13.74 30.17
N GLN A 247 -1.03 -12.97 29.85
CA GLN A 247 0.12 -12.79 30.73
C GLN A 247 -0.14 -11.74 31.81
N GLU A 248 -0.78 -10.63 31.46
CA GLU A 248 -1.02 -9.49 32.34
C GLU A 248 -2.38 -9.62 33.03
N ASN A 249 -3.43 -9.98 32.30
CA ASN A 249 -4.81 -9.98 32.78
C ASN A 249 -5.36 -11.38 33.09
N GLY A 250 -4.51 -12.42 33.08
CA GLY A 250 -4.90 -13.80 33.40
C GLY A 250 -5.35 -14.03 34.85
N ASN A 251 -5.11 -13.05 35.74
CA ASN A 251 -5.58 -13.02 37.14
C ASN A 251 -6.49 -11.82 37.42
N ARG A 252 -7.05 -11.18 36.38
CA ARG A 252 -8.02 -10.10 36.50
C ARG A 252 -9.27 -10.60 37.25
N SER A 253 -9.91 -9.68 37.98
CA SER A 253 -11.19 -9.87 38.67
C SER A 253 -12.19 -8.83 38.15
N PRO A 254 -13.49 -9.12 38.07
CA PRO A 254 -14.18 -10.37 38.45
C PRO A 254 -13.97 -11.52 37.45
N ILE A 255 -13.86 -11.22 36.16
CA ILE A 255 -13.60 -12.21 35.12
C ILE A 255 -12.12 -12.15 34.72
N ARG A 256 -11.47 -13.31 34.77
CA ARG A 256 -10.09 -13.46 34.33
C ARG A 256 -10.00 -13.65 32.82
N TYR A 257 -8.92 -13.19 32.22
CA TYR A 257 -8.68 -13.47 30.81
C TYR A 257 -8.24 -14.92 30.60
N VAL A 258 -8.93 -15.63 29.71
CA VAL A 258 -8.62 -17.00 29.26
C VAL A 258 -8.70 -17.04 27.74
N ALA A 259 -7.83 -17.82 27.09
CA ALA A 259 -7.87 -17.98 25.64
C ALA A 259 -9.23 -18.59 25.20
N PRO A 260 -9.80 -18.17 24.06
CA PRO A 260 -11.05 -18.74 23.57
C PRO A 260 -10.96 -20.26 23.33
N PRO A 261 -12.08 -20.99 23.41
CA PRO A 261 -12.09 -22.43 23.15
C PRO A 261 -11.45 -22.80 21.80
N GLY A 262 -10.46 -23.68 21.83
CA GLY A 262 -9.74 -24.16 20.64
C GLY A 262 -8.65 -23.21 20.11
N VAL A 263 -8.39 -22.10 20.79
CA VAL A 263 -7.27 -21.19 20.50
C VAL A 263 -6.10 -21.58 21.39
N GLU A 264 -5.02 -22.01 20.76
CA GLU A 264 -3.79 -22.40 21.44
C GLU A 264 -2.74 -21.30 21.27
N ARG A 265 -1.90 -21.13 22.28
CA ARG A 265 -0.81 -20.13 22.23
C ARG A 265 0.26 -20.60 21.26
N GLU A 266 0.68 -19.70 20.37
CA GLU A 266 1.79 -19.99 19.45
C GLU A 266 3.07 -20.26 20.23
N GLN A 267 3.81 -21.29 19.79
CA GLN A 267 5.05 -21.72 20.40
C GLN A 267 6.23 -21.26 19.55
N LEU A 268 7.06 -20.37 20.10
CA LEU A 268 8.32 -19.98 19.49
C LEU A 268 9.45 -20.81 20.09
N TYR A 269 10.24 -21.43 19.21
CA TYR A 269 11.49 -22.08 19.60
C TYR A 269 12.59 -21.01 19.64
N ASN A 270 13.04 -20.66 20.85
CA ASN A 270 14.19 -19.77 21.05
C ASN A 270 15.30 -20.54 21.74
N ASN A 271 16.41 -20.75 21.04
CA ASN A 271 17.51 -21.64 21.43
C ASN A 271 17.00 -23.06 21.74
N ASN A 272 16.93 -23.44 23.02
CA ASN A 272 16.50 -24.75 23.52
C ASN A 272 15.24 -24.69 24.39
N ALA A 273 14.57 -23.53 24.44
CA ALA A 273 13.36 -23.34 25.22
C ALA A 273 12.16 -23.07 24.31
N ILE A 274 11.03 -23.70 24.63
CA ILE A 274 9.75 -23.39 24.03
C ILE A 274 9.15 -22.22 24.79
N ILE A 275 8.97 -21.09 24.11
CA ILE A 275 8.36 -19.89 24.68
C ILE A 275 6.97 -19.76 24.07
N ASN A 276 5.95 -19.84 24.90
CA ASN A 276 4.58 -19.54 24.49
C ASN A 276 4.44 -18.04 24.27
N GLN A 277 4.07 -17.64 23.06
CA GLN A 277 3.76 -16.26 22.72
C GLN A 277 2.56 -15.75 23.51
N ASN A 278 2.43 -14.42 23.56
CA ASN A 278 1.29 -13.80 24.21
C ASN A 278 0.03 -13.99 23.34
N GLU A 279 -1.12 -14.09 23.99
CA GLU A 279 -2.43 -14.17 23.34
C GLU A 279 -3.28 -13.04 23.92
N GLN A 280 -3.90 -12.26 23.04
CA GLN A 280 -4.49 -10.96 23.36
C GLN A 280 -5.78 -10.71 22.59
N SER A 281 -6.73 -10.06 23.25
CA SER A 281 -7.97 -9.55 22.65
C SER A 281 -8.02 -8.04 22.69
N LEU A 282 -8.72 -7.45 21.73
CA LEU A 282 -9.13 -6.06 21.80
C LEU A 282 -10.28 -5.94 22.80
N SER A 283 -10.17 -5.02 23.76
CA SER A 283 -11.23 -4.71 24.72
C SER A 283 -11.74 -3.28 24.48
N LEU A 284 -13.04 -3.18 24.26
CA LEU A 284 -13.79 -1.94 24.13
C LEU A 284 -14.63 -1.76 25.39
N ARG A 285 -14.28 -0.78 26.22
CA ARG A 285 -14.99 -0.51 27.48
C ARG A 285 -15.74 0.80 27.37
N VAL A 286 -17.03 0.76 27.66
CA VAL A 286 -17.90 1.94 27.79
C VAL A 286 -18.25 2.12 29.25
N TYR A 287 -18.03 3.32 29.77
CA TYR A 287 -18.27 3.67 31.16
C TYR A 287 -18.82 5.10 31.30
N ASP A 288 -19.22 5.46 32.52
CA ASP A 288 -19.60 6.84 32.87
C ASP A 288 -18.35 7.62 33.28
N PRO A 289 -17.95 8.68 32.55
CA PRO A 289 -16.77 9.45 32.90
C PRO A 289 -17.02 10.36 34.14
N ILE A 290 -18.29 10.54 34.55
CA ILE A 290 -18.66 11.30 35.75
C ILE A 290 -19.04 10.32 36.87
N SER A 291 -18.11 10.14 37.81
CA SER A 291 -18.30 9.26 38.98
C SER A 291 -19.56 9.61 39.78
N GLY A 292 -20.48 8.66 39.94
CA GLY A 292 -21.68 8.78 40.78
C GLY A 292 -22.97 9.16 40.03
N SER A 293 -22.93 9.31 38.71
CA SER A 293 -24.13 9.45 37.86
C SER A 293 -24.62 8.09 37.37
N THR A 294 -25.93 7.90 37.24
CA THR A 294 -26.56 6.75 36.55
C THR A 294 -26.93 7.09 35.11
N SER A 295 -26.66 8.33 34.68
CA SER A 295 -27.08 8.87 33.37
C SER A 295 -25.97 8.87 32.32
N GLY A 296 -24.72 8.53 32.68
CA GLY A 296 -23.63 8.36 31.71
C GLY A 296 -23.46 6.93 31.20
N GLY A 297 -22.72 6.80 30.12
CA GLY A 297 -22.56 5.57 29.33
C GLY A 297 -23.05 5.75 27.90
N LEU A 298 -23.00 4.68 27.11
CA LEU A 298 -23.36 4.70 25.69
C LEU A 298 -24.85 4.96 25.54
N GLN A 299 -25.23 6.08 24.94
CA GLN A 299 -26.63 6.52 24.82
C GLN A 299 -27.46 5.59 23.91
N PRO A 300 -28.79 5.51 24.09
CA PRO A 300 -29.67 4.74 23.19
C PRO A 300 -29.45 5.06 21.72
N GLY A 301 -29.17 4.05 20.90
CA GLY A 301 -28.91 4.21 19.46
C GLY A 301 -27.49 4.66 19.09
N ASP A 302 -26.72 5.16 20.06
CA ASP A 302 -25.34 5.60 19.86
C ASP A 302 -24.37 4.40 19.75
N SER A 303 -23.24 4.64 19.08
CA SER A 303 -22.18 3.66 18.90
C SER A 303 -20.78 4.26 19.04
N ARG A 304 -19.86 3.43 19.52
CA ARG A 304 -18.43 3.76 19.59
C ARG A 304 -17.63 2.64 18.94
N ALA A 305 -16.63 3.02 18.17
CA ALA A 305 -15.89 2.08 17.35
C ALA A 305 -14.40 2.38 17.30
N VAL A 306 -13.66 1.35 16.92
CA VAL A 306 -12.27 1.42 16.52
C VAL A 306 -12.13 0.92 15.10
N PHE A 307 -11.09 1.36 14.41
CA PHE A 307 -10.83 0.92 13.06
C PHE A 307 -9.35 0.63 12.82
N LYS A 308 -9.12 -0.21 11.82
CA LYS A 308 -7.83 -0.58 11.28
C LYS A 308 -7.90 -0.56 9.75
N SER A 309 -6.85 -0.05 9.12
CA SER A 309 -6.66 -0.18 7.68
C SER A 309 -6.03 -1.54 7.39
N VAL A 310 -6.61 -2.26 6.43
CA VAL A 310 -6.18 -3.61 6.04
C VAL A 310 -6.12 -3.70 4.52
N ASN A 311 -5.55 -4.78 3.99
CA ASN A 311 -5.62 -5.12 2.57
C ASN A 311 -5.85 -6.62 2.47
N VAL A 312 -7.12 -7.03 2.55
CA VAL A 312 -7.50 -8.45 2.66
C VAL A 312 -8.49 -8.81 1.57
N ASP A 313 -8.21 -9.91 0.87
CA ASP A 313 -9.15 -10.55 -0.05
C ASP A 313 -9.77 -11.79 0.62
N MET A 314 -11.08 -11.73 0.84
CA MET A 314 -11.84 -12.73 1.58
C MET A 314 -12.48 -13.79 0.66
N ARG A 315 -12.39 -13.62 -0.67
CA ARG A 315 -13.21 -14.39 -1.65
C ARG A 315 -12.93 -15.88 -1.71
N GLN A 316 -11.74 -16.32 -1.30
CA GLN A 316 -11.37 -17.74 -1.28
C GLN A 316 -11.91 -18.49 -0.06
N PHE A 317 -12.49 -17.79 0.91
CA PHE A 317 -13.04 -18.38 2.12
C PHE A 317 -14.56 -18.27 2.14
N LYS A 318 -15.22 -19.25 2.75
CA LYS A 318 -16.69 -19.27 2.80
C LYS A 318 -17.25 -18.54 4.02
N LYS A 319 -16.49 -18.46 5.11
CA LYS A 319 -16.97 -17.96 6.39
C LYS A 319 -15.95 -17.01 7.03
N MET A 320 -16.44 -15.94 7.64
CA MET A 320 -15.70 -15.12 8.58
C MET A 320 -16.16 -15.46 10.00
N ARG A 321 -15.21 -15.67 10.91
CA ARG A 321 -15.47 -16.03 12.29
C ARG A 321 -14.71 -15.14 13.25
N MET A 322 -15.29 -14.90 14.42
CA MET A 322 -14.65 -14.13 15.49
C MET A 322 -15.31 -14.44 16.83
N PHE A 323 -14.51 -14.52 17.88
CA PHE A 323 -15.04 -14.65 19.24
C PHE A 323 -15.34 -13.27 19.83
N LEU A 324 -16.45 -13.21 20.56
CA LEU A 324 -16.85 -12.05 21.34
C LEU A 324 -17.08 -12.47 22.79
N HIS A 325 -16.74 -11.57 23.70
CA HIS A 325 -17.10 -11.68 25.11
C HIS A 325 -17.71 -10.35 25.54
N ALA A 326 -18.72 -10.40 26.40
CA ALA A 326 -19.32 -9.21 26.99
C ALA A 326 -19.47 -9.39 28.49
N GLU A 327 -19.12 -8.36 29.25
CA GLU A 327 -19.26 -8.33 30.70
C GLU A 327 -19.82 -6.98 31.17
N ALA A 328 -20.58 -7.02 32.26
CA ALA A 328 -20.96 -5.81 32.98
C ALA A 328 -19.75 -5.27 33.76
N LEU A 329 -19.67 -3.95 33.93
CA LEU A 329 -18.59 -3.35 34.71
C LEU A 329 -18.66 -3.78 36.19
N PRO A 330 -17.52 -3.91 36.89
CA PRO A 330 -17.50 -4.29 38.30
C PRO A 330 -18.27 -3.29 39.18
N GLY A 331 -19.07 -3.80 40.13
CA GLY A 331 -19.82 -2.98 41.09
C GLY A 331 -21.17 -2.46 40.60
N GLU A 332 -21.50 -2.62 39.32
CA GLU A 332 -22.83 -2.33 38.78
C GLU A 332 -23.81 -3.45 39.18
N THR A 333 -24.95 -3.08 39.77
CA THR A 333 -26.03 -4.02 40.12
C THR A 333 -27.29 -3.73 39.30
N SER A 334 -28.21 -4.69 39.20
CA SER A 334 -29.51 -4.45 38.56
C SER A 334 -30.23 -3.27 39.22
N PRO A 335 -30.82 -2.32 38.44
CA PRO A 335 -31.09 -2.39 37.00
C PRO A 335 -29.97 -1.85 36.10
N ASP A 336 -28.91 -1.29 36.64
CA ASP A 336 -27.88 -0.55 35.90
C ASP A 336 -26.90 -1.46 35.17
N ALA A 337 -26.62 -2.64 35.75
CA ALA A 337 -25.82 -3.69 35.15
C ALA A 337 -26.27 -4.04 33.71
N LEU A 338 -25.31 -4.34 32.85
CA LEU A 338 -25.56 -4.77 31.48
C LEU A 338 -26.34 -6.10 31.48
N GLN A 339 -27.41 -6.16 30.68
CA GLN A 339 -28.19 -7.38 30.48
C GLN A 339 -28.03 -7.89 29.05
N ASP A 340 -28.42 -9.14 28.83
CA ASP A 340 -28.42 -9.76 27.51
C ASP A 340 -29.16 -8.92 26.47
N ASP A 341 -28.63 -8.93 25.24
CA ASP A 341 -29.17 -8.28 24.04
C ASP A 341 -29.24 -6.74 24.08
N GLN A 342 -28.81 -6.10 25.17
CA GLN A 342 -28.78 -4.64 25.29
C GLN A 342 -27.63 -4.02 24.49
N MET A 343 -26.47 -4.67 24.49
CA MET A 343 -25.29 -4.26 23.72
C MET A 343 -25.15 -5.09 22.46
N VAL A 344 -24.81 -4.44 21.36
CA VAL A 344 -24.52 -5.08 20.07
C VAL A 344 -23.06 -4.86 19.75
N ALA A 345 -22.31 -5.94 19.51
CA ALA A 345 -21.04 -5.86 18.82
C ALA A 345 -21.31 -5.75 17.33
N PHE A 346 -20.59 -4.88 16.64
CA PHE A 346 -20.66 -4.80 15.19
C PHE A 346 -19.28 -4.77 14.55
N ILE A 347 -19.21 -5.33 13.34
CA ILE A 347 -18.05 -5.27 12.47
C ILE A 347 -18.47 -4.61 11.16
N ARG A 348 -17.76 -3.56 10.72
CA ARG A 348 -17.83 -3.08 9.34
C ARG A 348 -16.64 -3.53 8.53
N ILE A 349 -16.90 -4.05 7.33
CA ILE A 349 -15.90 -4.42 6.35
C ILE A 349 -16.24 -3.77 5.00
N GLY A 350 -15.25 -3.19 4.32
CA GLY A 350 -15.48 -2.62 3.01
C GLY A 350 -14.34 -1.75 2.49
N ASN A 351 -14.72 -0.79 1.64
CA ASN A 351 -13.79 0.15 1.02
C ASN A 351 -13.56 1.40 1.89
N ASP A 352 -14.58 1.80 2.65
CA ASP A 352 -14.56 2.96 3.54
C ASP A 352 -15.35 2.68 4.83
N PHE A 353 -15.52 3.70 5.68
CA PHE A 353 -16.18 3.56 6.99
C PHE A 353 -17.66 4.00 7.01
N THR A 354 -18.12 4.77 6.01
CA THR A 354 -19.37 5.56 6.10
C THR A 354 -20.28 5.46 4.89
N GLN A 355 -19.77 5.08 3.71
CA GLN A 355 -20.53 5.05 2.45
C GLN A 355 -20.58 3.67 1.80
N ASN A 356 -19.50 2.87 1.88
CA ASN A 356 -19.38 1.58 1.19
C ASN A 356 -18.85 0.50 2.14
N PHE A 357 -19.77 -0.09 2.92
CA PHE A 357 -19.45 -1.18 3.84
C PHE A 357 -20.59 -2.19 3.98
N TYR A 358 -20.21 -3.41 4.33
CA TYR A 358 -21.08 -4.37 5.01
C TYR A 358 -20.94 -4.18 6.51
N GLN A 359 -22.04 -4.24 7.24
CA GLN A 359 -22.07 -4.21 8.70
C GLN A 359 -22.66 -5.51 9.22
N ILE A 360 -21.97 -6.20 10.11
CA ILE A 360 -22.46 -7.42 10.75
C ILE A 360 -22.67 -7.09 12.21
N GLU A 361 -23.89 -7.26 12.70
CA GLU A 361 -24.27 -7.00 14.07
C GLU A 361 -24.61 -8.28 14.81
N MET A 362 -24.13 -8.40 16.04
CA MET A 362 -24.45 -9.49 16.95
C MET A 362 -24.90 -8.89 18.30
N PRO A 363 -26.17 -9.07 18.70
CA PRO A 363 -26.60 -8.84 20.07
C PRO A 363 -25.82 -9.75 21.03
N LEU A 364 -25.22 -9.16 22.07
CA LEU A 364 -24.31 -9.86 22.97
C LEU A 364 -25.06 -10.44 24.17
N LYS A 365 -24.66 -11.64 24.58
CA LYS A 365 -25.00 -12.24 25.87
C LYS A 365 -23.94 -11.90 26.91
N VAL A 366 -24.35 -11.56 28.13
CA VAL A 366 -23.46 -11.11 29.18
C VAL A 366 -22.97 -12.31 29.99
N SER A 367 -21.65 -12.45 30.14
CA SER A 367 -21.07 -13.52 30.95
C SER A 367 -21.31 -13.27 32.43
N ALA A 368 -21.54 -14.34 33.19
CA ALA A 368 -21.69 -14.22 34.64
C ALA A 368 -20.38 -13.73 35.28
N GLN A 369 -20.47 -12.90 36.32
CA GLN A 369 -19.30 -12.30 36.99
C GLN A 369 -18.36 -13.32 37.66
N ASN A 370 -18.80 -14.57 37.85
CA ASN A 370 -17.99 -15.68 38.35
C ASN A 370 -17.47 -16.61 37.24
N ALA A 371 -17.64 -16.24 35.97
CA ALA A 371 -17.14 -17.00 34.83
C ALA A 371 -15.61 -17.11 34.89
N SER A 372 -15.12 -18.35 34.76
CA SER A 372 -13.69 -18.64 34.86
C SER A 372 -13.20 -19.70 33.88
N SER A 373 -14.12 -20.50 33.31
CA SER A 373 -13.79 -21.45 32.25
C SER A 373 -13.85 -20.77 30.87
N PRO A 374 -13.08 -21.25 29.86
CA PRO A 374 -13.13 -20.69 28.51
C PRO A 374 -14.53 -20.64 27.89
N GLN A 375 -15.39 -21.63 28.16
CA GLN A 375 -16.75 -21.70 27.62
C GLN A 375 -17.73 -20.75 28.31
N ASP A 376 -17.50 -20.45 29.59
CA ASP A 376 -18.34 -19.50 30.35
C ASP A 376 -17.95 -18.05 30.07
N VAL A 377 -16.67 -17.81 29.72
CA VAL A 377 -16.18 -16.49 29.30
C VAL A 377 -16.52 -16.24 27.83
N TRP A 378 -16.18 -17.17 26.93
CA TRP A 378 -16.46 -17.05 25.51
C TRP A 378 -17.71 -17.85 25.15
N LEU A 379 -18.88 -17.28 25.46
CA LEU A 379 -20.17 -17.91 25.21
C LEU A 379 -20.33 -18.26 23.72
N ALA A 380 -20.80 -19.47 23.42
CA ALA A 380 -21.03 -19.92 22.04
C ALA A 380 -22.09 -19.08 21.29
N ASP A 381 -22.95 -18.38 22.02
CA ASP A 381 -23.90 -17.42 21.45
C ASP A 381 -23.21 -16.12 20.99
N ASN A 382 -22.06 -15.80 21.56
CA ASN A 382 -21.21 -14.67 21.21
C ASN A 382 -20.07 -15.09 20.26
N GLU A 383 -20.32 -16.00 19.32
CA GLU A 383 -19.38 -16.30 18.23
C GLU A 383 -19.97 -15.83 16.90
N ILE A 384 -19.34 -14.81 16.29
CA ILE A 384 -19.66 -14.46 14.90
C ILE A 384 -19.22 -15.62 14.03
N ASN A 385 -20.16 -16.15 13.25
CA ASN A 385 -19.90 -17.15 12.23
C ASN A 385 -20.77 -16.83 11.01
N VAL A 386 -20.28 -15.89 10.20
CA VAL A 386 -21.03 -15.36 9.05
C VAL A 386 -20.56 -16.03 7.74
N PRO A 387 -21.44 -16.75 7.04
CA PRO A 387 -21.16 -17.16 5.66
C PRO A 387 -21.10 -15.92 4.75
N LEU A 388 -20.00 -15.76 4.01
CA LEU A 388 -19.82 -14.60 3.11
C LEU A 388 -20.85 -14.57 1.97
N SER A 389 -21.43 -15.72 1.63
CA SER A 389 -22.54 -15.79 0.68
C SER A 389 -23.79 -15.02 1.12
N LEU A 390 -23.96 -14.76 2.42
CA LEU A 390 -25.05 -13.91 2.91
C LEU A 390 -24.83 -12.45 2.51
N LEU A 391 -23.58 -11.98 2.53
CA LEU A 391 -23.21 -10.62 2.11
C LEU A 391 -23.47 -10.41 0.62
N THR A 392 -23.13 -11.40 -0.22
CA THR A 392 -23.43 -11.32 -1.67
C THR A 392 -24.92 -11.37 -1.95
N ARG A 393 -25.68 -12.20 -1.22
CA ARG A 393 -27.15 -12.25 -1.34
C ARG A 393 -27.79 -10.91 -0.98
N LEU A 394 -27.41 -10.32 0.17
CA LEU A 394 -27.91 -9.01 0.59
C LEU A 394 -27.59 -7.93 -0.46
N LYS A 395 -26.38 -7.95 -1.01
CA LYS A 395 -25.97 -7.01 -2.06
C LYS A 395 -26.73 -7.19 -3.36
N VAL A 396 -26.99 -8.43 -3.78
CA VAL A 396 -27.82 -8.70 -4.96
C VAL A 396 -29.23 -8.13 -4.78
N LEU A 397 -29.86 -8.34 -3.61
CA LEU A 397 -31.16 -7.75 -3.30
C LEU A 397 -31.11 -6.22 -3.38
N ALA A 398 -30.03 -5.62 -2.86
CA ALA A 398 -29.84 -4.16 -2.85
C ALA A 398 -29.70 -3.60 -4.26
N LEU A 399 -28.93 -4.26 -5.13
CA LEU A 399 -28.75 -3.86 -6.53
C LEU A 399 -30.04 -3.99 -7.34
N SER A 400 -30.89 -4.98 -7.03
CA SER A 400 -32.18 -5.15 -7.71
C SER A 400 -33.30 -4.29 -7.16
N ASN A 401 -33.05 -3.47 -6.12
CA ASN A 401 -34.08 -2.76 -5.35
C ASN A 401 -35.23 -3.70 -4.96
N ASP A 402 -34.89 -4.88 -4.44
CA ASP A 402 -35.90 -5.88 -4.12
C ASP A 402 -36.88 -5.36 -3.05
N PRO A 403 -38.20 -5.47 -3.25
CA PRO A 403 -39.20 -4.99 -2.28
C PRO A 403 -39.12 -5.64 -0.90
N SER A 404 -38.47 -6.80 -0.76
CA SER A 404 -38.24 -7.46 0.52
C SER A 404 -37.21 -6.75 1.40
N LEU A 405 -36.41 -5.83 0.84
CA LEU A 405 -35.45 -5.05 1.61
C LEU A 405 -36.15 -4.02 2.48
N PRO A 406 -35.82 -3.98 3.78
CA PRO A 406 -36.28 -2.91 4.65
C PRO A 406 -35.84 -1.53 4.14
N THR A 407 -36.61 -0.51 4.54
CA THR A 407 -36.20 0.89 4.35
C THR A 407 -34.86 1.12 5.05
N PRO A 408 -33.96 1.92 4.46
CA PRO A 408 -32.71 2.26 5.11
C PRO A 408 -32.98 2.93 6.46
N ASP A 409 -32.10 2.69 7.43
CA ASP A 409 -32.12 3.41 8.70
C ASP A 409 -31.71 4.88 8.52
N ALA A 410 -31.64 5.64 9.62
CA ALA A 410 -31.20 7.05 9.60
C ALA A 410 -29.79 7.24 9.02
N ASN A 411 -28.96 6.19 9.05
CA ASN A 411 -27.61 6.19 8.51
C ASN A 411 -27.53 5.73 7.05
N GLY A 412 -28.67 5.43 6.42
CA GLY A 412 -28.76 4.91 5.05
C GLY A 412 -28.34 3.45 4.92
N ILE A 413 -28.28 2.70 6.02
CA ILE A 413 -27.92 1.28 6.05
C ILE A 413 -29.21 0.45 5.94
N ARG A 414 -29.21 -0.53 5.03
CA ARG A 414 -30.29 -1.51 4.91
C ARG A 414 -29.92 -2.77 5.67
N PHE A 415 -30.64 -3.06 6.75
CA PHE A 415 -30.43 -4.24 7.58
C PHE A 415 -31.40 -5.37 7.23
N MET A 416 -30.93 -6.61 7.34
CA MET A 416 -31.73 -7.83 7.27
C MET A 416 -31.19 -8.85 8.26
N GLU A 417 -32.09 -9.61 8.89
CA GLU A 417 -31.69 -10.77 9.68
C GLU A 417 -31.17 -11.89 8.77
N GLU A 418 -30.22 -12.68 9.26
CA GLU A 418 -29.56 -13.71 8.45
C GLU A 418 -30.51 -14.81 7.96
N GLU A 419 -31.60 -15.11 8.68
CA GLU A 419 -32.64 -16.07 8.28
C GLU A 419 -33.37 -15.62 7.03
N ALA A 420 -33.63 -14.32 6.92
CA ALA A 420 -34.25 -13.73 5.75
C ALA A 420 -33.32 -13.82 4.51
N LEU A 421 -32.02 -14.02 4.73
CA LEU A 421 -31.01 -14.31 3.71
C LEU A 421 -30.78 -15.82 3.51
N ALA A 422 -31.70 -16.65 4.01
CA ALA A 422 -31.68 -18.11 3.98
C ALA A 422 -30.46 -18.73 4.71
N SER A 423 -30.09 -18.13 5.84
CA SER A 423 -29.28 -18.78 6.88
C SER A 423 -30.15 -19.75 7.70
N SER A 424 -29.53 -20.77 8.29
CA SER A 424 -30.17 -21.66 9.26
C SER A 424 -30.02 -21.17 10.70
N ASN A 425 -29.38 -20.01 10.91
CA ASN A 425 -29.06 -19.47 12.23
C ASN A 425 -29.76 -18.13 12.48
N ASN A 426 -29.89 -17.80 13.76
CA ASN A 426 -30.60 -16.72 14.43
C ASN A 426 -30.05 -15.31 14.63
N LYS A 427 -28.72 -15.24 14.56
CA LYS A 427 -27.98 -14.48 15.59
C LYS A 427 -27.46 -13.15 15.07
N LEU A 428 -27.46 -12.99 13.75
CA LEU A 428 -26.79 -11.90 13.07
C LEU A 428 -27.78 -11.04 12.30
N THR A 429 -27.65 -9.74 12.48
CA THR A 429 -28.27 -8.75 11.60
C THR A 429 -27.20 -8.23 10.63
N ILE A 430 -27.44 -8.32 9.34
CA ILE A 430 -26.50 -7.94 8.28
C ILE A 430 -27.00 -6.68 7.59
N GLY A 431 -26.17 -5.65 7.60
CA GLY A 431 -26.38 -4.35 6.99
C GLY A 431 -25.55 -4.15 5.72
N ILE A 432 -26.09 -3.43 4.75
CA ILE A 432 -25.37 -2.94 3.58
C ILE A 432 -25.62 -1.44 3.37
N LYS A 433 -24.56 -0.71 3.03
CA LYS A 433 -24.63 0.67 2.55
C LYS A 433 -23.71 0.85 1.34
N GLY A 434 -24.21 1.52 0.30
CA GLY A 434 -23.49 1.77 -0.95
C GLY A 434 -23.17 0.48 -1.72
N ASN A 435 -21.98 0.43 -2.34
CA ASN A 435 -21.48 -0.71 -3.10
C ASN A 435 -20.18 -1.26 -2.48
N PRO A 436 -20.23 -1.91 -1.30
CA PRO A 436 -19.05 -2.49 -0.67
C PRO A 436 -18.51 -3.66 -1.48
N ASN A 437 -17.26 -4.05 -1.21
CA ASN A 437 -16.73 -5.33 -1.67
C ASN A 437 -15.91 -6.00 -0.57
N PHE A 438 -15.82 -7.34 -0.62
CA PHE A 438 -14.90 -8.12 0.23
C PHE A 438 -13.77 -8.80 -0.58
N GLY A 439 -13.62 -8.42 -1.86
CA GLY A 439 -12.47 -8.79 -2.68
C GLY A 439 -11.24 -7.90 -2.45
N LEU A 440 -11.46 -6.69 -1.94
CA LEU A 440 -10.43 -5.73 -1.54
C LEU A 440 -10.91 -4.97 -0.30
N VAL A 441 -10.91 -5.63 0.85
CA VAL A 441 -11.26 -4.96 2.11
C VAL A 441 -10.11 -4.03 2.50
N ARG A 442 -10.41 -2.73 2.55
CA ARG A 442 -9.46 -1.67 2.94
C ARG A 442 -9.64 -1.23 4.38
N THR A 443 -10.86 -1.35 4.89
CA THR A 443 -11.27 -0.87 6.19
C THR A 443 -11.90 -1.99 6.99
N LEU A 444 -11.43 -2.14 8.23
CA LEU A 444 -12.04 -2.99 9.24
C LEU A 444 -12.40 -2.10 10.43
N MET A 445 -13.67 -2.07 10.79
CA MET A 445 -14.15 -1.35 11.96
C MET A 445 -14.82 -2.33 12.90
N MET A 446 -14.56 -2.20 14.18
CA MET A 446 -15.20 -2.98 15.24
C MET A 446 -15.73 -2.01 16.27
N GLY A 447 -16.93 -2.25 16.78
CA GLY A 447 -17.53 -1.35 17.74
C GLY A 447 -18.64 -1.98 18.55
N VAL A 448 -19.14 -1.17 19.47
CA VAL A 448 -20.28 -1.48 20.32
C VAL A 448 -21.38 -0.44 20.08
N LYS A 449 -22.62 -0.91 20.03
CA LYS A 449 -23.82 -0.10 19.84
C LYS A 449 -24.82 -0.40 20.94
N ASN A 450 -25.49 0.64 21.44
CA ASN A 450 -26.58 0.47 22.38
C ASN A 450 -27.90 0.19 21.64
N LYS A 451 -28.45 -1.02 21.80
CA LYS A 451 -29.77 -1.41 21.28
C LYS A 451 -30.89 -1.18 22.30
N ASN A 452 -30.54 -0.87 23.55
CA ASN A 452 -31.50 -0.46 24.56
C ASN A 452 -32.05 0.93 24.21
N GLY A 453 -33.35 1.02 23.94
CA GLY A 453 -34.02 2.25 23.52
C GLY A 453 -34.38 3.22 24.66
N THR A 454 -34.12 2.87 25.93
CA THR A 454 -34.65 3.62 27.08
C THR A 454 -33.58 4.16 28.01
N ARG A 455 -32.39 3.57 28.06
CA ARG A 455 -31.31 4.03 28.96
C ARG A 455 -29.91 3.87 28.36
N PRO A 456 -28.93 4.65 28.85
CA PRO A 456 -27.52 4.40 28.59
C PRO A 456 -27.08 3.03 29.11
N ILE A 457 -26.11 2.43 28.44
CA ILE A 457 -25.50 1.16 28.85
C ILE A 457 -24.00 1.32 29.08
N ARG A 458 -23.47 0.46 29.96
CA ARG A 458 -22.06 0.39 30.34
C ARG A 458 -21.64 -1.07 30.28
N GLY A 459 -20.38 -1.31 29.92
CA GLY A 459 -19.88 -2.67 29.82
C GLY A 459 -18.56 -2.72 29.09
N GLU A 460 -17.98 -3.92 29.07
CA GLU A 460 -16.75 -4.20 28.37
C GLU A 460 -16.96 -5.35 27.41
N VAL A 461 -16.47 -5.19 26.18
CA VAL A 461 -16.59 -6.19 25.12
C VAL A 461 -15.21 -6.55 24.59
N TRP A 462 -14.89 -7.84 24.58
CA TRP A 462 -13.64 -8.34 24.01
C TRP A 462 -13.88 -8.93 22.62
N PHE A 463 -12.97 -8.63 21.70
CA PHE A 463 -12.95 -9.09 20.32
C PHE A 463 -11.68 -9.91 20.12
N ASN A 464 -11.83 -11.17 19.69
CA ASN A 464 -10.70 -12.07 19.53
C ASN A 464 -10.79 -12.94 18.27
N GLU A 465 -9.63 -13.32 17.73
CA GLU A 465 -9.47 -14.28 16.64
C GLU A 465 -10.40 -14.03 15.45
N LEU A 466 -10.29 -12.84 14.84
CA LEU A 466 -10.94 -12.58 13.56
C LEU A 466 -10.25 -13.41 12.48
N ARG A 467 -10.92 -14.48 12.04
CA ARG A 467 -10.37 -15.45 11.11
C ARG A 467 -11.32 -15.75 9.96
N MET A 468 -10.73 -16.21 8.87
CA MET A 468 -11.46 -16.77 7.74
C MET A 468 -11.40 -18.29 7.82
N SER A 469 -12.49 -18.96 7.47
CA SER A 469 -12.58 -20.41 7.53
C SER A 469 -13.29 -20.99 6.31
N GLU A 470 -13.08 -22.30 6.11
CA GLU A 470 -13.59 -23.08 4.99
C GLU A 470 -13.18 -22.49 3.63
N MET A 471 -11.93 -22.75 3.26
CA MET A 471 -11.40 -22.39 1.94
C MET A 471 -12.15 -23.11 0.80
N ASP A 472 -12.31 -22.45 -0.34
CA ASP A 472 -12.87 -23.03 -1.56
C ASP A 472 -11.88 -24.02 -2.19
N ASN A 473 -12.05 -25.32 -1.88
CA ASN A 473 -11.16 -26.40 -2.34
C ASN A 473 -11.52 -26.92 -3.75
N LYS A 474 -12.21 -26.13 -4.58
CA LYS A 474 -12.47 -26.52 -5.97
C LYS A 474 -11.18 -26.44 -6.78
N GLY A 475 -10.78 -27.57 -7.37
CA GLY A 475 -9.67 -27.61 -8.32
C GLY A 475 -10.06 -27.05 -9.69
N GLY A 476 -9.05 -26.67 -10.47
CA GLY A 476 -9.20 -26.39 -11.90
C GLY A 476 -8.38 -27.38 -12.74
N TYR A 477 -8.57 -27.32 -14.05
CA TYR A 477 -7.76 -28.07 -15.00
C TYR A 477 -7.26 -27.16 -16.10
N ALA A 478 -6.18 -27.58 -16.74
CA ALA A 478 -5.69 -26.96 -17.96
C ALA A 478 -5.41 -28.03 -19.01
N ALA A 479 -5.69 -27.72 -20.26
CA ALA A 479 -5.41 -28.54 -21.42
C ALA A 479 -4.70 -27.68 -22.46
N VAL A 480 -3.59 -28.19 -22.99
CA VAL A 480 -2.86 -27.58 -24.11
C VAL A 480 -2.75 -28.63 -25.20
N ALA A 481 -3.15 -28.26 -26.41
CA ALA A 481 -3.07 -29.10 -27.60
C ALA A 481 -2.29 -28.33 -28.67
N ASN A 482 -1.19 -28.93 -29.15
CA ASN A 482 -0.37 -28.36 -30.21
C ASN A 482 -0.38 -29.34 -31.41
N LEU A 483 -0.55 -28.80 -32.60
CA LEU A 483 -0.50 -29.53 -33.87
C LEU A 483 0.43 -28.80 -34.83
N ASP A 484 1.53 -29.43 -35.17
CA ASP A 484 2.48 -28.95 -36.16
C ASP A 484 2.50 -29.89 -37.36
N THR A 485 2.25 -29.34 -38.56
CA THR A 485 2.18 -30.09 -39.81
C THR A 485 3.05 -29.44 -40.87
N ASN A 486 3.91 -30.23 -41.51
CA ASN A 486 4.74 -29.79 -42.63
C ASN A 486 4.32 -30.52 -43.91
N MET A 487 4.05 -29.78 -44.97
CA MET A 487 3.71 -30.28 -46.31
C MET A 487 4.90 -30.03 -47.25
N ALA A 488 5.92 -30.89 -47.12
CA ALA A 488 7.22 -30.76 -47.80
C ALA A 488 7.78 -29.33 -47.65
N ASP A 489 8.21 -28.73 -48.76
CA ASP A 489 8.74 -27.36 -48.79
C ASP A 489 7.67 -26.29 -49.08
N PHE A 490 6.40 -26.69 -49.27
CA PHE A 490 5.32 -25.78 -49.70
C PHE A 490 4.62 -25.08 -48.53
N ALA A 491 4.25 -25.82 -47.48
CA ALA A 491 3.43 -25.25 -46.41
C ALA A 491 3.80 -25.81 -45.04
N THR A 492 3.72 -24.97 -44.01
CA THR A 492 3.77 -25.37 -42.61
C THR A 492 2.54 -24.81 -41.90
N LEU A 493 1.82 -25.64 -41.17
CA LEU A 493 0.68 -25.28 -40.36
C LEU A 493 1.00 -25.60 -38.89
N SER A 494 0.94 -24.60 -38.04
CA SER A 494 1.05 -24.73 -36.58
C SER A 494 -0.25 -24.25 -35.95
N ALA A 495 -0.89 -25.10 -35.15
CA ALA A 495 -2.11 -24.77 -34.43
C ALA A 495 -1.95 -25.11 -32.95
N THR A 496 -2.26 -24.14 -32.09
CA THR A 496 -2.19 -24.26 -30.63
C THR A 496 -3.55 -23.96 -30.04
N GLY A 497 -4.03 -24.80 -29.14
CA GLY A 497 -5.24 -24.59 -28.36
C GLY A 497 -4.90 -24.68 -26.88
N ARG A 498 -5.35 -23.69 -26.09
CA ARG A 498 -5.18 -23.65 -24.65
C ARG A 498 -6.51 -23.43 -23.97
N LEU A 499 -6.79 -24.25 -22.98
CA LEU A 499 -7.94 -24.13 -22.11
C LEU A 499 -7.47 -24.22 -20.66
N SER A 500 -7.93 -23.31 -19.81
CA SER A 500 -7.67 -23.34 -18.37
C SER A 500 -8.93 -22.91 -17.64
N THR A 501 -9.24 -23.52 -16.51
CA THR A 501 -10.41 -23.14 -15.71
C THR A 501 -10.02 -22.43 -14.43
N ILE A 502 -11.00 -21.76 -13.83
CA ILE A 502 -10.96 -21.25 -12.46
C ILE A 502 -10.46 -22.35 -11.51
N GLY A 503 -9.57 -21.97 -10.59
CA GLY A 503 -8.93 -22.83 -9.60
C GLY A 503 -7.65 -23.52 -10.08
N PHE A 504 -7.31 -23.44 -11.37
CA PHE A 504 -6.03 -23.97 -11.88
C PHE A 504 -4.87 -23.06 -11.46
N GLY A 505 -3.76 -23.69 -11.07
CA GLY A 505 -2.56 -23.01 -10.60
C GLY A 505 -1.42 -24.01 -10.38
N SER A 506 -0.23 -23.50 -10.10
CA SER A 506 0.92 -24.34 -9.72
C SER A 506 0.84 -24.76 -8.25
N LEU A 507 1.71 -25.69 -7.82
CA LEU A 507 1.63 -26.30 -6.48
C LEU A 507 2.03 -25.33 -5.36
N GLU A 508 2.93 -24.41 -5.66
CA GLU A 508 3.44 -23.38 -4.76
C GLU A 508 2.47 -22.19 -4.60
N GLN A 509 1.49 -22.04 -5.50
CA GLN A 509 0.52 -20.94 -5.45
C GLN A 509 -0.42 -21.09 -4.26
N GLY A 510 -0.44 -20.04 -3.45
CA GLY A 510 -1.39 -19.89 -2.36
C GLY A 510 -2.84 -19.77 -2.85
N PRO A 511 -3.83 -19.85 -1.95
CA PRO A 511 -5.25 -19.86 -2.34
C PRO A 511 -5.69 -18.64 -3.15
N ASN A 512 -5.16 -17.46 -2.81
CA ASN A 512 -5.48 -16.20 -3.49
C ASN A 512 -4.72 -16.01 -4.82
N GLU A 513 -3.69 -16.81 -5.09
CA GLU A 513 -2.82 -16.70 -6.29
C GLU A 513 -3.25 -17.62 -7.44
N ARG A 514 -4.11 -18.60 -7.16
CA ARG A 514 -4.65 -19.50 -8.18
C ARG A 514 -5.58 -18.75 -9.15
N SER A 515 -5.72 -19.28 -10.36
CA SER A 515 -6.54 -18.65 -11.40
C SER A 515 -7.98 -18.44 -10.92
N ARG A 516 -8.51 -17.25 -11.18
CA ARG A 516 -9.93 -16.91 -10.97
C ARG A 516 -10.64 -16.65 -12.28
N GLU A 517 -10.05 -17.11 -13.38
CA GLU A 517 -10.52 -16.86 -14.72
C GLU A 517 -10.50 -18.15 -15.53
N ASP A 518 -11.53 -18.33 -16.34
CA ASP A 518 -11.57 -19.34 -17.38
C ASP A 518 -10.93 -18.77 -18.65
N LEU A 519 -9.83 -19.37 -19.10
CA LEU A 519 -9.11 -19.00 -20.32
C LEU A 519 -9.45 -19.99 -21.44
N LYS A 520 -9.85 -19.46 -22.59
CA LYS A 520 -9.99 -20.22 -23.84
C LYS A 520 -9.24 -19.47 -24.93
N GLN A 521 -8.19 -20.08 -25.46
CA GLN A 521 -7.33 -19.48 -26.46
C GLN A 521 -7.07 -20.48 -27.58
N TYR A 522 -7.02 -20.00 -28.81
CA TYR A 522 -6.43 -20.73 -29.92
C TYR A 522 -5.61 -19.80 -30.80
N ASP A 523 -4.57 -20.34 -31.42
CA ASP A 523 -3.69 -19.67 -32.36
C ASP A 523 -3.42 -20.61 -33.54
N ILE A 524 -3.53 -20.09 -34.76
CA ILE A 524 -3.25 -20.83 -36.00
C ILE A 524 -2.30 -19.99 -36.82
N VAL A 525 -1.15 -20.57 -37.18
CA VAL A 525 -0.12 -19.96 -38.02
C VAL A 525 0.10 -20.85 -39.24
N THR A 526 -0.09 -20.28 -40.42
CA THR A 526 0.11 -20.93 -41.71
C THR A 526 1.20 -20.19 -42.48
N ASN A 527 2.31 -20.87 -42.76
CA ASN A 527 3.31 -20.39 -43.70
C ASN A 527 3.13 -21.13 -45.03
N LEU A 528 3.03 -20.40 -46.13
CA LEU A 528 2.89 -20.91 -47.48
C LEU A 528 4.00 -20.33 -48.35
N ASN A 529 4.70 -21.18 -49.09
CA ASN A 529 5.64 -20.77 -50.13
C ASN A 529 4.94 -20.80 -51.49
N LEU A 530 4.15 -19.77 -51.77
CA LEU A 530 3.38 -19.64 -53.01
C LEU A 530 4.28 -19.56 -54.26
N GLY A 531 5.58 -19.26 -54.08
CA GLY A 531 6.58 -19.30 -55.15
C GLY A 531 6.68 -20.66 -55.85
N MET A 532 6.40 -21.75 -55.12
CA MET A 532 6.43 -23.12 -55.65
C MET A 532 5.28 -23.45 -56.60
N LEU A 533 4.21 -22.65 -56.61
CA LEU A 533 3.09 -22.81 -57.56
C LEU A 533 3.47 -22.34 -58.97
N PHE A 534 4.55 -21.57 -59.10
CA PHE A 534 5.07 -21.08 -60.38
C PHE A 534 6.17 -22.01 -60.93
N PRO A 535 6.43 -22.00 -62.25
CA PRO A 535 7.52 -22.76 -62.84
C PRO A 535 8.88 -22.44 -62.17
N LYS A 536 9.65 -23.46 -61.79
CA LYS A 536 10.97 -23.28 -61.13
C LYS A 536 11.92 -22.34 -61.86
N LYS A 537 11.81 -22.26 -63.20
CA LYS A 537 12.63 -21.36 -64.04
C LYS A 537 12.36 -19.87 -63.79
N TRP A 538 11.22 -19.51 -63.19
CA TRP A 538 10.86 -18.12 -62.92
C TRP A 538 11.52 -17.57 -61.66
N GLY A 539 12.00 -18.44 -60.76
CA GLY A 539 12.74 -18.03 -59.55
C GLY A 539 11.95 -17.14 -58.60
N ILE A 540 10.61 -17.28 -58.53
CA ILE A 540 9.78 -16.40 -57.69
C ILE A 540 9.84 -16.88 -56.23
N ASN A 541 10.28 -16.00 -55.32
CA ASN A 541 10.13 -16.18 -53.89
C ASN A 541 8.91 -15.42 -53.41
N LEU A 542 7.85 -16.13 -53.03
CA LEU A 542 6.59 -15.55 -52.54
C LEU A 542 6.16 -16.26 -51.25
N PRO A 543 6.80 -15.95 -50.11
CA PRO A 543 6.36 -16.45 -48.82
C PRO A 543 5.13 -15.67 -48.35
N LEU A 544 4.11 -16.40 -47.90
CA LEU A 544 2.92 -15.88 -47.23
C LEU A 544 2.88 -16.48 -45.81
N ASN A 545 2.90 -15.62 -44.81
CA ASN A 545 2.61 -15.98 -43.43
C ASN A 545 1.22 -15.43 -43.07
N TYR A 546 0.33 -16.31 -42.65
CA TYR A 546 -1.00 -15.99 -42.16
C TYR A 546 -1.10 -16.46 -40.72
N ALA A 547 -1.48 -15.58 -39.80
CA ALA A 547 -1.73 -15.95 -38.42
C ALA A 547 -3.08 -15.42 -37.95
N VAL A 548 -3.82 -16.24 -37.19
CA VAL A 548 -5.07 -15.84 -36.53
C VAL A 548 -5.10 -16.45 -35.14
N GLY A 549 -5.51 -15.66 -34.16
CA GLY A 549 -5.71 -16.15 -32.80
C GLY A 549 -6.86 -15.43 -32.11
N GLU A 550 -7.58 -16.15 -31.27
CA GLU A 550 -8.61 -15.59 -30.41
C GLU A 550 -8.40 -16.05 -28.97
N GLU A 551 -8.61 -15.12 -28.04
CA GLU A 551 -8.50 -15.32 -26.61
C GLU A 551 -9.78 -14.81 -25.94
N LYS A 552 -10.39 -15.66 -25.11
CA LYS A 552 -11.57 -15.34 -24.30
C LYS A 552 -11.26 -15.66 -22.84
N ILE A 553 -11.33 -14.66 -21.99
CA ILE A 553 -11.10 -14.75 -20.55
C ILE A 553 -12.40 -14.40 -19.83
N ALA A 554 -12.96 -15.36 -19.09
CA ALA A 554 -14.19 -15.17 -18.32
C ALA A 554 -13.87 -15.21 -16.81
N PRO A 555 -14.03 -14.10 -16.07
CA PRO A 555 -13.72 -14.08 -14.65
C PRO A 555 -14.80 -14.79 -13.82
N LYS A 556 -14.40 -15.38 -12.68
CA LYS A 556 -15.32 -15.97 -11.70
C LYS A 556 -16.24 -14.90 -11.09
N TYR A 557 -15.69 -13.73 -10.78
CA TYR A 557 -16.38 -12.59 -10.17
C TYR A 557 -16.64 -11.49 -11.20
N ASP A 558 -17.73 -10.74 -11.04
CA ASP A 558 -18.02 -9.56 -11.87
C ASP A 558 -16.94 -8.48 -11.64
N PRO A 559 -16.28 -7.95 -12.68
CA PRO A 559 -15.23 -6.94 -12.49
C PRO A 559 -15.69 -5.65 -11.82
N PHE A 560 -16.98 -5.29 -11.96
CA PHE A 560 -17.58 -4.14 -11.28
C PHE A 560 -17.91 -4.45 -9.81
N ASN A 561 -18.58 -5.58 -9.55
CA ASN A 561 -18.86 -6.09 -8.21
C ASN A 561 -17.93 -7.26 -7.88
N GLN A 562 -16.70 -6.94 -7.49
CA GLN A 562 -15.60 -7.91 -7.35
C GLN A 562 -15.84 -9.06 -6.36
N ASP A 563 -16.91 -8.99 -5.57
CA ASP A 563 -17.36 -9.94 -4.57
C ASP A 563 -18.55 -10.81 -5.01
N ILE A 564 -19.26 -10.46 -6.09
CA ILE A 564 -20.37 -11.24 -6.65
C ILE A 564 -19.85 -12.13 -7.78
N GLU A 565 -20.21 -13.41 -7.77
CA GLU A 565 -19.89 -14.30 -8.88
C GLU A 565 -20.62 -13.85 -10.16
N LEU A 566 -19.93 -13.82 -11.29
CA LEU A 566 -20.51 -13.38 -12.57
C LEU A 566 -21.75 -14.22 -12.92
N LYS A 567 -21.69 -15.54 -12.69
CA LYS A 567 -22.83 -16.45 -12.90
C LYS A 567 -24.02 -16.08 -12.02
N GLN A 568 -23.78 -15.83 -10.73
CA GLN A 568 -24.83 -15.41 -9.80
C GLN A 568 -25.51 -14.12 -10.26
N LEU A 569 -24.73 -13.12 -10.69
CA LEU A 569 -25.26 -11.85 -11.17
C LEU A 569 -26.09 -12.01 -12.45
N LEU A 570 -25.60 -12.83 -13.40
CA LEU A 570 -26.33 -13.11 -14.63
C LEU A 570 -27.67 -13.80 -14.34
N ASP A 571 -27.69 -14.78 -13.44
CA ASP A 571 -28.87 -15.61 -13.14
C ASP A 571 -30.00 -14.83 -12.45
N VAL A 572 -29.68 -13.82 -11.65
CA VAL A 572 -30.68 -12.94 -11.02
C VAL A 572 -31.14 -11.79 -11.94
N THR A 573 -30.40 -11.52 -13.02
CA THR A 573 -30.73 -10.45 -13.97
C THR A 573 -31.82 -10.91 -14.94
N ARG A 574 -33.04 -10.36 -14.79
CA ARG A 574 -34.21 -10.74 -15.62
C ARG A 574 -34.20 -10.17 -17.04
N SER A 575 -33.62 -8.98 -17.23
CA SER A 575 -33.59 -8.32 -18.55
C SER A 575 -32.50 -8.91 -19.43
N ALA A 576 -32.87 -9.47 -20.59
CA ALA A 576 -31.92 -10.06 -21.53
C ALA A 576 -30.88 -9.04 -22.02
N ALA A 577 -31.28 -7.80 -22.27
CA ALA A 577 -30.37 -6.74 -22.72
C ALA A 577 -29.33 -6.36 -21.65
N VAL A 578 -29.75 -6.30 -20.37
CA VAL A 578 -28.84 -6.04 -19.24
C VAL A 578 -27.90 -7.23 -19.04
N ARG A 579 -28.43 -8.46 -19.13
CA ARG A 579 -27.64 -9.70 -19.03
C ARG A 579 -26.54 -9.75 -20.09
N GLU A 580 -26.87 -9.44 -21.35
CA GLU A 580 -25.89 -9.40 -22.44
C GLU A 580 -24.83 -8.30 -22.23
N ASN A 581 -25.22 -7.13 -21.70
CA ASN A 581 -24.26 -6.07 -21.36
C ASN A 581 -23.29 -6.52 -20.25
N ILE A 582 -23.81 -7.16 -19.19
CA ILE A 582 -22.99 -7.71 -18.09
C ILE A 582 -22.00 -8.77 -18.63
N GLU A 583 -22.45 -9.66 -19.52
CA GLU A 583 -21.56 -10.65 -20.11
C GLU A 583 -20.47 -10.01 -21.00
N LYS A 584 -20.86 -9.08 -21.88
CA LYS A 584 -19.92 -8.39 -22.78
C LYS A 584 -18.93 -7.47 -22.07
N ARG A 585 -19.28 -6.93 -20.90
CA ARG A 585 -18.35 -6.13 -20.09
C ARG A 585 -17.45 -7.00 -19.22
N ALA A 586 -17.92 -8.14 -18.73
CA ALA A 586 -17.12 -8.95 -17.82
C ALA A 586 -16.08 -9.80 -18.57
N ILE A 587 -16.42 -10.27 -19.78
CA ILE A 587 -15.55 -11.15 -20.55
C ILE A 587 -14.54 -10.34 -21.36
N SER A 588 -13.26 -10.54 -21.08
CA SER A 588 -12.18 -10.04 -21.94
C SER A 588 -12.07 -10.91 -23.19
N TYR A 589 -11.98 -10.25 -24.33
CA TYR A 589 -11.92 -10.89 -25.64
C TYR A 589 -10.89 -10.18 -26.50
N THR A 590 -9.91 -10.93 -27.01
CA THR A 590 -8.88 -10.45 -27.93
C THR A 590 -8.88 -11.30 -29.18
N LYS A 591 -8.89 -10.68 -30.35
CA LYS A 591 -8.70 -11.32 -31.64
C LYS A 591 -7.54 -10.68 -32.36
N ARG A 592 -6.61 -11.50 -32.84
CA ARG A 592 -5.42 -11.07 -33.58
C ARG A 592 -5.43 -11.72 -34.96
N GLN A 593 -5.11 -10.94 -35.99
CA GLN A 593 -4.95 -11.40 -37.35
C GLN A 593 -3.70 -10.78 -37.96
N SER A 594 -2.97 -11.58 -38.73
CA SER A 594 -1.73 -11.16 -39.36
C SER A 594 -1.61 -11.78 -40.75
N ILE A 595 -1.26 -10.95 -41.74
CA ILE A 595 -1.04 -11.37 -43.13
C ILE A 595 0.26 -10.72 -43.60
N ASN A 596 1.29 -11.53 -43.85
CA ASN A 596 2.63 -11.04 -44.15
C ASN A 596 3.19 -11.70 -45.42
N PHE A 597 3.60 -10.87 -46.37
CA PHE A 597 4.39 -11.22 -47.54
C PHE A 597 5.75 -10.53 -47.40
N ILE A 598 6.75 -11.18 -46.81
CA ILE A 598 8.04 -10.53 -46.51
C ILE A 598 9.12 -11.07 -47.44
N GLY A 599 9.83 -10.16 -48.12
CA GLY A 599 10.93 -10.55 -49.01
C GLY A 599 10.46 -11.18 -50.33
N VAL A 600 9.34 -10.70 -50.86
CA VAL A 600 8.83 -11.10 -52.18
C VAL A 600 9.77 -10.60 -53.25
N LYS A 601 10.38 -11.51 -54.01
CA LYS A 601 11.35 -11.15 -55.04
C LYS A 601 11.41 -12.19 -56.14
N LYS A 602 12.00 -11.79 -57.27
CA LYS A 602 12.38 -12.71 -58.34
C LYS A 602 13.89 -12.93 -58.27
N ASP A 603 14.31 -14.17 -58.06
CA ASP A 603 15.71 -14.56 -58.09
C ASP A 603 16.21 -14.65 -59.54
N ARG A 604 17.45 -14.21 -59.74
CA ARG A 604 18.11 -14.23 -61.06
C ARG A 604 18.55 -15.66 -61.42
N GLY A 605 18.35 -16.04 -62.68
CA GLY A 605 18.85 -17.32 -63.21
C GLY A 605 20.38 -17.35 -63.28
N SER A 606 20.97 -18.55 -63.16
CA SER A 606 22.43 -18.76 -63.07
C SER A 606 23.25 -18.23 -64.25
N SER A 607 22.65 -18.08 -65.44
CA SER A 607 23.32 -17.59 -66.66
C SER A 607 22.83 -16.23 -67.15
N GLN A 608 21.94 -15.55 -66.40
CA GLN A 608 21.34 -14.28 -66.82
C GLN A 608 22.28 -13.11 -66.53
N LYS A 609 22.48 -12.22 -67.52
CA LYS A 609 23.26 -10.99 -67.32
C LYS A 609 22.47 -9.99 -66.47
N GLN A 610 23.17 -9.37 -65.53
CA GLN A 610 22.64 -8.34 -64.65
C GLN A 610 22.52 -6.99 -65.35
N HIS A 611 21.32 -6.42 -65.38
CA HIS A 611 21.06 -5.05 -65.83
C HIS A 611 20.45 -4.21 -64.70
N ILE A 612 20.63 -2.90 -64.77
CA ILE A 612 20.15 -1.94 -63.77
C ILE A 612 18.61 -1.92 -63.66
N TYR A 613 17.91 -2.20 -64.75
CA TYR A 613 16.45 -2.19 -64.86
C TYR A 613 15.80 -3.56 -64.62
N ASP A 614 16.58 -4.59 -64.25
CA ASP A 614 16.07 -5.93 -63.96
C ASP A 614 15.14 -5.90 -62.73
N ILE A 615 14.00 -6.60 -62.82
CA ILE A 615 13.05 -6.73 -61.70
C ILE A 615 13.65 -7.53 -60.53
N GLU A 616 14.66 -8.37 -60.82
CA GLU A 616 15.43 -9.14 -59.85
C GLU A 616 16.21 -8.28 -58.85
N ASN A 617 16.32 -6.97 -59.12
CA ASN A 617 16.95 -6.01 -58.21
C ASN A 617 15.94 -5.43 -57.19
N PHE A 618 14.65 -5.76 -57.30
CA PHE A 618 13.58 -5.30 -56.42
C PHE A 618 13.18 -6.40 -55.42
N THR A 619 12.94 -6.00 -54.18
CA THR A 619 12.34 -6.81 -53.12
C THR A 619 11.14 -6.06 -52.57
N PHE A 620 9.99 -6.72 -52.55
CA PHE A 620 8.74 -6.18 -52.06
C PHE A 620 8.39 -6.84 -50.73
N SER A 621 7.89 -6.08 -49.77
CA SER A 621 7.29 -6.64 -48.56
C SER A 621 5.97 -5.96 -48.24
N HIS A 622 5.00 -6.72 -47.75
CA HIS A 622 3.74 -6.22 -47.24
C HIS A 622 3.39 -6.96 -45.95
N SER A 623 2.99 -6.24 -44.91
CA SER A 623 2.51 -6.84 -43.65
C SER A 623 1.27 -6.10 -43.17
N TYR A 624 0.23 -6.84 -42.81
CA TYR A 624 -0.98 -6.33 -42.20
C TYR A 624 -1.23 -7.06 -40.89
N ASN A 625 -1.36 -6.31 -39.80
CA ASN A 625 -1.70 -6.81 -38.47
C ASN A 625 -2.95 -6.09 -37.98
N GLU A 626 -3.88 -6.85 -37.43
CA GLU A 626 -5.09 -6.34 -36.78
C GLU A 626 -5.24 -6.99 -35.41
N MET A 627 -5.54 -6.18 -34.41
CA MET A 627 -5.95 -6.61 -33.08
C MET A 627 -7.27 -5.94 -32.73
N GLN A 628 -8.27 -6.75 -32.44
CA GLN A 628 -9.52 -6.31 -31.83
C GLN A 628 -9.53 -6.75 -30.37
N HIS A 629 -9.89 -5.85 -29.46
CA HIS A 629 -9.94 -6.15 -28.04
C HIS A 629 -11.14 -5.47 -27.38
N ARG A 630 -11.71 -6.15 -26.39
CA ARG A 630 -12.69 -5.57 -25.47
C ARG A 630 -12.55 -6.24 -24.11
N ASP A 631 -12.82 -5.49 -23.06
CA ASP A 631 -12.86 -5.97 -21.70
C ASP A 631 -13.82 -5.10 -20.86
N TYR A 632 -13.59 -5.08 -19.55
CA TYR A 632 -14.36 -4.29 -18.61
C TYR A 632 -14.17 -2.78 -18.78
N GLU A 633 -12.96 -2.32 -19.06
CA GLU A 633 -12.64 -0.89 -19.19
C GLU A 633 -12.84 -0.40 -20.62
N ILE A 634 -12.59 -1.27 -21.60
CA ILE A 634 -12.59 -0.98 -23.03
C ILE A 634 -13.79 -1.65 -23.68
N GLU A 635 -14.71 -0.84 -24.22
CA GLU A 635 -15.84 -1.35 -24.99
C GLU A 635 -15.39 -1.91 -26.35
N THR A 636 -14.52 -1.17 -27.03
CA THR A 636 -13.89 -1.57 -28.29
C THR A 636 -12.50 -0.96 -28.42
N LEU A 637 -11.52 -1.79 -28.77
CA LEU A 637 -10.19 -1.40 -29.20
C LEU A 637 -9.92 -2.07 -30.55
N GLU A 638 -9.59 -1.27 -31.55
CA GLU A 638 -9.14 -1.73 -32.87
C GLU A 638 -7.74 -1.16 -33.09
N ASP A 639 -6.74 -2.01 -33.25
CA ASP A 639 -5.37 -1.62 -33.57
C ASP A 639 -4.97 -2.30 -34.89
N MET A 640 -4.67 -1.49 -35.90
CA MET A 640 -4.35 -1.94 -37.24
C MET A 640 -3.01 -1.36 -37.67
N GLN A 641 -2.16 -2.20 -38.21
CA GLN A 641 -0.87 -1.80 -38.77
C GLN A 641 -0.69 -2.41 -40.16
N ALA A 642 -0.57 -1.56 -41.17
CA ALA A 642 -0.25 -1.95 -42.53
C ALA A 642 1.12 -1.35 -42.90
N ARG A 643 2.04 -2.19 -43.36
CA ARG A 643 3.36 -1.76 -43.82
C ARG A 643 3.61 -2.32 -45.21
N SER A 644 4.05 -1.47 -46.13
CA SER A 644 4.50 -1.88 -47.46
C SER A 644 5.88 -1.31 -47.72
N SER A 645 6.84 -2.15 -48.06
CA SER A 645 8.18 -1.73 -48.44
C SER A 645 8.56 -2.18 -49.84
N VAL A 646 9.34 -1.33 -50.51
CA VAL A 646 9.99 -1.64 -51.78
C VAL A 646 11.45 -1.29 -51.63
N ASP A 647 12.30 -2.31 -51.75
CA ASP A 647 13.75 -2.19 -51.69
C ASP A 647 14.32 -2.47 -53.08
N TYR A 648 15.17 -1.58 -53.56
CA TYR A 648 15.93 -1.69 -54.78
C TYR A 648 17.42 -1.65 -54.44
N ALA A 649 18.18 -2.63 -54.91
CA ALA A 649 19.62 -2.67 -54.73
C ALA A 649 20.30 -3.18 -56.00
N TYR A 650 21.28 -2.41 -56.48
CA TYR A 650 22.05 -2.78 -57.66
C TYR A 650 23.54 -2.50 -57.45
N THR A 651 24.36 -3.49 -57.78
CA THR A 651 25.83 -3.39 -57.77
C THR A 651 26.34 -3.41 -59.20
N PHE A 652 27.10 -2.39 -59.59
CA PHE A 652 27.64 -2.30 -60.94
C PHE A 652 28.93 -3.13 -61.06
N LYS A 653 29.16 -3.65 -62.27
CA LYS A 653 30.49 -4.14 -62.62
C LYS A 653 31.42 -2.94 -62.82
N PRO A 654 32.63 -2.92 -62.22
CA PRO A 654 33.56 -1.80 -62.37
C PRO A 654 33.88 -1.53 -63.85
N ALA A 655 33.71 -0.27 -64.28
CA ALA A 655 34.06 0.20 -65.62
C ALA A 655 35.30 1.10 -65.50
N THR A 656 36.40 0.51 -65.03
CA THR A 656 37.64 1.22 -64.77
C THR A 656 38.41 1.47 -66.07
N VAL A 657 38.79 2.72 -66.29
CA VAL A 657 39.67 3.14 -67.38
C VAL A 657 40.98 3.64 -66.78
N GLU A 658 42.08 3.08 -67.28
CA GLU A 658 43.44 3.40 -66.86
C GLU A 658 44.18 4.01 -68.07
N PRO A 659 43.96 5.31 -68.38
CA PRO A 659 44.32 5.92 -69.66
C PRO A 659 45.81 5.84 -70.00
N PHE A 660 46.68 5.82 -68.98
CA PHE A 660 48.13 5.89 -69.15
C PHE A 660 48.84 4.53 -68.97
N LYS A 661 48.12 3.47 -68.59
CA LYS A 661 48.71 2.16 -68.26
C LYS A 661 49.41 1.48 -69.42
N LYS A 662 48.95 1.73 -70.66
CA LYS A 662 49.50 1.13 -71.90
C LYS A 662 50.65 1.94 -72.52
N ILE A 663 51.01 3.11 -71.97
CA ILE A 663 52.05 3.97 -72.53
C ILE A 663 53.44 3.54 -72.02
N LYS A 664 54.29 3.06 -72.94
CA LYS A 664 55.59 2.45 -72.61
C LYS A 664 56.62 3.44 -72.03
N PHE A 665 56.59 4.73 -72.37
CA PHE A 665 57.55 5.71 -71.84
C PHE A 665 57.26 6.06 -70.37
N LEU A 666 55.99 6.12 -69.98
CA LEU A 666 55.52 6.33 -68.59
C LEU A 666 55.82 5.13 -67.68
N SER A 667 56.30 4.02 -68.23
CA SER A 667 56.65 2.80 -67.50
C SER A 667 58.12 2.71 -67.09
N LYS A 668 58.97 3.68 -67.48
CA LYS A 668 60.43 3.61 -67.31
C LYS A 668 61.01 4.43 -66.13
N GLY A 669 60.21 5.24 -65.44
CA GLY A 669 60.69 6.11 -64.34
C GLY A 669 59.76 6.12 -63.13
N GLU A 670 60.34 6.11 -61.93
CA GLU A 670 59.63 6.07 -60.65
C GLU A 670 58.77 7.32 -60.42
N TYR A 671 59.22 8.48 -60.93
CA TYR A 671 58.50 9.76 -60.89
C TYR A 671 57.20 9.79 -61.72
N PHE A 672 57.04 8.91 -62.72
CA PHE A 672 55.84 8.86 -63.57
C PHE A 672 54.78 7.85 -63.09
N LYS A 673 55.04 7.18 -61.96
CA LYS A 673 54.15 6.16 -61.38
C LYS A 673 52.78 6.74 -61.02
N LEU A 674 52.73 7.96 -60.47
CA LEU A 674 51.48 8.64 -60.10
C LEU A 674 50.58 8.95 -61.31
N LEU A 675 51.17 9.26 -62.47
CA LEU A 675 50.43 9.46 -63.72
C LEU A 675 50.02 8.14 -64.38
N LYS A 676 50.83 7.08 -64.24
CA LYS A 676 50.52 5.75 -64.77
C LYS A 676 49.41 5.03 -64.00
N ASP A 677 49.38 5.18 -62.67
CA ASP A 677 48.42 4.54 -61.76
C ASP A 677 47.08 5.31 -61.67
N LEU A 678 46.97 6.41 -62.42
CA LEU A 678 45.75 7.19 -62.55
C LEU A 678 44.67 6.34 -63.22
N ASN A 679 43.57 6.15 -62.49
CA ASN A 679 42.45 5.30 -62.86
C ASN A 679 41.15 6.03 -62.54
N PHE A 680 40.17 5.89 -63.42
CA PHE A 680 38.83 6.42 -63.21
C PHE A 680 37.82 5.30 -63.42
N ASN A 681 36.88 5.17 -62.50
CA ASN A 681 35.71 4.34 -62.70
C ASN A 681 34.57 5.25 -63.18
N PHE A 682 33.92 4.89 -64.30
CA PHE A 682 32.83 5.70 -64.86
C PHE A 682 31.45 5.39 -64.28
N LEU A 683 31.33 4.29 -63.54
CA LEU A 683 30.07 3.85 -62.95
C LEU A 683 30.16 3.86 -61.41
N PRO A 684 29.07 4.21 -60.71
CA PRO A 684 29.00 4.03 -59.28
C PRO A 684 29.19 2.55 -58.93
N THR A 685 29.69 2.25 -57.75
CA THR A 685 29.88 0.89 -57.25
C THR A 685 28.55 0.22 -56.94
N SER A 686 27.63 0.94 -56.29
CA SER A 686 26.28 0.46 -56.01
C SER A 686 25.29 1.60 -55.88
N ILE A 687 24.02 1.33 -56.17
CA ILE A 687 22.89 2.20 -55.88
C ILE A 687 21.89 1.39 -55.05
N SER A 688 21.32 2.03 -54.05
CA SER A 688 20.23 1.49 -53.24
C SER A 688 19.12 2.53 -53.11
N PHE A 689 17.89 2.07 -53.16
CA PHE A 689 16.70 2.85 -52.85
C PHE A 689 15.78 1.97 -52.01
N SER A 690 15.19 2.49 -50.96
CA SER A 690 14.16 1.82 -50.20
C SER A 690 13.04 2.80 -49.89
N SER A 691 11.81 2.33 -49.97
CA SER A 691 10.62 3.08 -49.60
C SER A 691 9.75 2.23 -48.69
N ASN A 692 9.10 2.86 -47.73
CA ASN A 692 8.33 2.23 -46.68
C ASN A 692 7.10 3.06 -46.36
N ILE A 693 5.92 2.54 -46.70
CA ILE A 693 4.64 3.05 -46.21
C ILE A 693 4.38 2.37 -44.88
N LEU A 694 4.15 3.16 -43.83
CA LEU A 694 3.68 2.68 -42.53
C LEU A 694 2.36 3.37 -42.22
N ARG A 695 1.29 2.59 -42.10
CA ARG A 695 -0.01 3.05 -41.61
C ARG A 695 -0.29 2.35 -40.29
N GLN A 696 -0.47 3.13 -39.24
CA GLN A 696 -0.91 2.65 -37.94
C GLN A 696 -2.21 3.37 -37.59
N TYR A 697 -3.28 2.63 -37.35
CA TYR A 697 -4.60 3.11 -37.00
C TYR A 697 -5.02 2.46 -35.70
N ASN A 698 -5.33 3.27 -34.70
CA ASN A 698 -5.82 2.82 -33.42
C ASN A 698 -7.11 3.56 -33.09
N LYS A 699 -8.13 2.81 -32.67
CA LYS A 699 -9.42 3.32 -32.22
C LYS A 699 -9.73 2.69 -30.88
N GLN A 700 -9.99 3.51 -29.86
CA GLN A 700 -10.30 3.06 -28.52
C GLN A 700 -11.56 3.76 -28.02
N LYS A 701 -12.54 2.98 -27.56
CA LYS A 701 -13.72 3.48 -26.87
C LYS A 701 -13.76 2.91 -25.47
N LEU A 702 -13.69 3.78 -24.47
CA LEU A 702 -13.84 3.41 -23.07
C LEU A 702 -15.29 3.04 -22.77
N ARG A 703 -15.46 2.04 -21.92
CA ARG A 703 -16.78 1.55 -21.55
C ARG A 703 -17.39 2.44 -20.49
N GLN A 704 -18.65 2.80 -20.71
CA GLN A 704 -19.48 3.41 -19.68
C GLN A 704 -20.26 2.32 -18.94
N VAL A 705 -19.97 2.14 -17.65
CA VAL A 705 -20.57 1.06 -16.86
C VAL A 705 -22.00 1.40 -16.40
N GLU A 706 -22.29 2.69 -16.24
CA GLU A 706 -23.62 3.22 -15.92
C GLU A 706 -24.30 3.75 -17.18
N VAL A 707 -25.57 3.37 -17.40
CA VAL A 707 -26.31 3.69 -18.63
C VAL A 707 -26.83 5.14 -18.63
N GLU A 708 -26.89 5.80 -17.47
CA GLU A 708 -27.35 7.19 -17.33
C GLU A 708 -26.20 8.19 -17.54
N GLY A 709 -25.86 8.47 -18.81
CA GLY A 709 -24.88 9.51 -19.13
C GLY A 709 -24.69 9.75 -20.63
N ILE A 710 -23.94 10.79 -20.97
CA ILE A 710 -23.50 11.05 -22.35
C ILE A 710 -22.45 10.00 -22.70
N GLY A 711 -22.70 9.23 -23.77
CA GLY A 711 -21.77 8.21 -24.25
C GLY A 711 -20.37 8.77 -24.52
N LEU A 712 -19.33 8.02 -24.16
CA LEU A 712 -17.96 8.39 -24.48
C LEU A 712 -17.70 8.19 -25.97
N ASP A 713 -17.23 9.24 -26.63
CA ASP A 713 -16.81 9.18 -28.02
C ASP A 713 -15.51 8.37 -28.18
N PRO A 714 -15.34 7.63 -29.29
CA PRO A 714 -14.11 6.91 -29.56
C PRO A 714 -12.93 7.86 -29.76
N LEU A 715 -11.77 7.47 -29.25
CA LEU A 715 -10.49 8.13 -29.47
C LEU A 715 -9.78 7.49 -30.66
N TYR A 716 -9.29 8.30 -31.58
CA TYR A 716 -8.55 7.84 -32.76
C TYR A 716 -7.09 8.30 -32.71
N ARG A 717 -6.16 7.39 -32.94
CA ARG A 717 -4.74 7.68 -33.19
C ARG A 717 -4.34 7.16 -34.55
N ARG A 718 -3.85 8.05 -35.42
CA ARG A 718 -3.40 7.71 -36.78
C ARG A 718 -1.95 8.15 -36.96
N ASN A 719 -1.08 7.17 -37.15
CA ASN A 719 0.36 7.34 -37.35
C ASN A 719 0.70 6.87 -38.77
N TYR A 720 0.57 7.78 -39.72
CA TYR A 720 0.73 7.48 -41.14
C TYR A 720 2.00 8.13 -41.68
N PHE A 721 2.92 7.29 -42.15
CA PHE A 721 4.24 7.69 -42.64
C PHE A 721 4.50 7.14 -44.04
N PHE A 722 5.34 7.88 -44.78
CA PHE A 722 5.96 7.44 -46.02
C PHE A 722 7.44 7.78 -45.91
N ASP A 723 8.26 6.79 -45.66
CA ASP A 723 9.70 6.96 -45.48
C ASP A 723 10.41 6.44 -46.73
N TYR A 724 11.46 7.12 -47.16
CA TYR A 724 12.31 6.62 -48.24
C TYR A 724 13.77 7.02 -48.02
N ASN A 725 14.64 6.09 -48.34
CA ASN A 725 16.08 6.28 -48.29
C ASN A 725 16.70 5.91 -49.62
N TYR A 726 17.73 6.65 -50.00
CA TYR A 726 18.49 6.39 -51.21
C TYR A 726 19.96 6.65 -50.96
N GLY A 727 20.79 5.87 -51.62
CA GLY A 727 22.22 6.00 -51.47
C GLY A 727 22.96 5.47 -52.67
N PHE A 728 24.16 5.99 -52.88
CA PHE A 728 25.08 5.46 -53.86
C PHE A 728 26.50 5.44 -53.30
N ASN A 729 27.18 4.35 -53.59
CA ASN A 729 28.60 4.19 -53.30
C ASN A 729 29.34 4.37 -54.63
N TYR A 730 30.38 5.19 -54.66
CA TYR A 730 31.16 5.47 -55.85
C TYR A 730 32.66 5.49 -55.54
N LYS A 731 33.34 4.40 -55.93
CA LYS A 731 34.80 4.39 -56.04
C LYS A 731 35.24 5.12 -57.31
N LEU A 732 35.42 6.44 -57.23
CA LEU A 732 35.86 7.30 -58.34
C LEU A 732 37.24 6.88 -58.87
N THR A 733 38.15 6.57 -57.95
CA THR A 733 39.46 5.96 -58.23
C THR A 733 39.74 4.86 -57.19
N ASN A 734 40.80 4.08 -57.38
CA ASN A 734 41.27 3.10 -56.39
C ASN A 734 41.65 3.74 -55.03
N SER A 735 41.86 5.06 -54.99
CA SER A 735 42.27 5.82 -53.81
C SER A 735 41.28 6.90 -53.41
N LEU A 736 40.11 6.97 -54.06
CA LEU A 736 39.05 7.93 -53.75
C LEU A 736 37.69 7.25 -53.85
N SER A 737 37.00 7.19 -52.72
CA SER A 737 35.67 6.62 -52.57
C SER A 737 34.73 7.64 -51.97
N LEU A 738 33.52 7.67 -52.52
CA LEU A 738 32.43 8.54 -52.09
C LEU A 738 31.25 7.66 -51.70
N VAL A 739 30.69 7.88 -50.52
CA VAL A 739 29.47 7.25 -50.04
C VAL A 739 28.47 8.34 -49.76
N TYR A 740 27.33 8.31 -50.43
CA TYR A 740 26.22 9.23 -50.19
C TYR A 740 25.00 8.45 -49.74
N ASN A 741 24.41 8.85 -48.62
CA ASN A 741 23.15 8.32 -48.10
C ASN A 741 22.21 9.48 -47.76
N ALA A 742 20.94 9.35 -48.13
CA ALA A 742 19.88 10.26 -47.76
C ALA A 742 18.68 9.48 -47.22
N ASN A 743 18.02 10.03 -46.20
CA ASN A 743 16.82 9.48 -45.59
C ASN A 743 15.79 10.61 -45.41
N SER A 744 14.58 10.41 -45.92
CA SER A 744 13.44 11.29 -45.76
C SER A 744 12.30 10.56 -45.06
N ASN A 745 11.79 11.15 -43.98
CA ASN A 745 10.60 10.69 -43.28
C ASN A 745 9.46 11.67 -43.54
N ASN A 746 8.36 11.20 -44.14
CA ASN A 746 7.20 12.03 -44.44
C ASN A 746 6.01 11.63 -43.56
N ILE A 747 5.18 12.62 -43.20
CA ILE A 747 3.93 12.41 -42.47
C ILE A 747 2.76 12.59 -43.43
N VAL A 748 1.77 11.70 -43.33
CA VAL A 748 0.52 11.75 -44.09
C VAL A 748 -0.62 12.14 -43.15
N GLN A 749 -1.30 13.25 -43.46
CA GLN A 749 -2.37 13.83 -42.63
C GLN A 749 -3.70 13.93 -43.39
N ASN A 750 -3.92 13.04 -44.36
CA ASN A 750 -5.15 12.99 -45.19
C ASN A 750 -6.43 12.65 -44.40
N TYR A 751 -6.28 12.16 -43.17
CA TYR A 751 -7.37 11.96 -42.21
C TYR A 751 -7.90 13.25 -41.59
N LEU A 752 -7.33 14.42 -41.92
CA LEU A 752 -7.81 15.73 -41.48
C LEU A 752 -8.55 16.44 -42.62
N ASN A 753 -9.68 17.07 -42.30
CA ASN A 753 -10.38 17.93 -43.25
C ASN A 753 -9.70 19.32 -43.38
N LYS A 754 -10.26 20.20 -44.22
CA LYS A 754 -9.72 21.55 -44.49
C LYS A 754 -9.57 22.44 -43.25
N ASN A 755 -10.30 22.15 -42.17
CA ASN A 755 -10.27 22.89 -40.91
C ASN A 755 -9.41 22.19 -39.84
N ASN A 756 -8.57 21.22 -40.22
CA ASN A 756 -7.78 20.36 -39.33
C ASN A 756 -8.60 19.53 -38.33
N ILE A 757 -9.87 19.24 -38.66
CA ILE A 757 -10.72 18.35 -37.86
C ILE A 757 -10.54 16.91 -38.38
N PRO A 758 -10.30 15.93 -37.49
CA PRO A 758 -10.24 14.52 -37.87
C PRO A 758 -11.51 14.03 -38.54
N ILE A 759 -11.35 13.17 -39.55
CA ILE A 759 -12.43 12.48 -40.26
C ILE A 759 -12.54 11.08 -39.66
N ASP A 760 -13.55 10.85 -38.84
CA ASP A 760 -13.68 9.59 -38.08
C ASP A 760 -13.94 8.37 -38.97
N THR A 761 -14.55 8.56 -40.14
CA THR A 761 -14.77 7.49 -41.13
C THR A 761 -13.52 7.12 -41.93
N PHE A 762 -12.39 7.80 -41.73
CA PHE A 762 -11.15 7.56 -42.46
C PHE A 762 -10.46 6.27 -41.98
N THR A 763 -10.30 5.31 -42.89
CA THR A 763 -9.74 3.98 -42.64
C THR A 763 -8.23 3.92 -42.91
N ILE A 764 -7.60 2.77 -42.61
CA ILE A 764 -6.17 2.53 -42.86
C ILE A 764 -5.82 2.42 -44.35
N TRP A 765 -6.79 2.08 -45.19
CA TRP A 765 -6.61 1.83 -46.63
C TRP A 765 -6.91 3.04 -47.50
N ASP A 766 -7.54 4.08 -46.93
CA ASP A 766 -7.87 5.29 -47.65
C ASP A 766 -6.60 6.05 -48.04
N ASP A 767 -6.47 6.36 -49.34
CA ASP A 767 -5.35 7.11 -49.90
C ASP A 767 -3.98 6.54 -49.47
N TYR A 768 -3.89 5.20 -49.50
CA TYR A 768 -2.78 4.41 -48.96
C TYR A 768 -1.40 4.81 -49.52
N TRP A 769 -1.32 5.13 -50.81
CA TRP A 769 -0.05 5.44 -51.51
C TRP A 769 0.38 6.91 -51.38
N ASN A 770 -0.33 7.73 -50.61
CA ASN A 770 0.02 9.13 -50.43
C ASN A 770 1.43 9.29 -49.83
N PRO A 771 2.35 10.02 -50.49
CA PRO A 771 3.71 10.24 -50.00
C PRO A 771 3.79 11.27 -48.87
N GLY A 772 2.71 11.99 -48.59
CA GLY A 772 2.60 12.94 -47.49
C GLY A 772 3.43 14.21 -47.67
N LYS A 773 3.61 14.92 -46.57
CA LYS A 773 4.48 16.09 -46.47
C LYS A 773 5.78 15.68 -45.78
N ALA A 774 6.90 16.15 -46.29
CA ALA A 774 8.21 15.91 -45.68
C ALA A 774 8.24 16.48 -44.25
N ASN A 775 8.70 15.67 -43.29
CA ASN A 775 8.85 16.06 -41.90
C ASN A 775 10.33 16.18 -41.51
N GLN A 776 11.13 15.18 -41.87
CA GLN A 776 12.58 15.18 -41.63
C GLN A 776 13.32 14.69 -42.88
N HIS A 777 14.47 15.30 -43.18
CA HIS A 777 15.33 14.90 -44.28
C HIS A 777 16.79 15.03 -43.87
N ASN A 778 17.51 13.91 -43.87
CA ASN A 778 18.90 13.82 -43.45
C ASN A 778 19.78 13.33 -44.60
N GLN A 779 20.95 13.94 -44.76
CA GLN A 779 21.93 13.56 -45.78
C GLN A 779 23.30 13.35 -45.15
N GLN A 780 24.03 12.35 -45.65
CA GLN A 780 25.39 12.05 -45.23
C GLN A 780 26.24 11.80 -46.47
N LEU A 781 27.36 12.51 -46.55
CA LEU A 781 28.40 12.32 -47.56
C LEU A 781 29.71 11.97 -46.84
N VAL A 782 30.31 10.84 -47.20
CA VAL A 782 31.62 10.41 -46.70
C VAL A 782 32.57 10.26 -47.87
N VAL A 783 33.75 10.88 -47.75
CA VAL A 783 34.81 10.82 -48.77
C VAL A 783 36.05 10.21 -48.11
N ASN A 784 36.50 9.05 -48.59
CA ASN A 784 37.71 8.36 -48.13
C ASN A 784 38.71 8.14 -49.25
#